data_AF-A0A0L7RB19-F1
#
_entry.id   AF-A0A0L7RB19-F1
#
_cell.length_a   1.000
_cell.length_b   1.000
_cell.length_c   1.000
_cell.angle_alpha   90.00
_cell.angle_beta   90.00
_cell.angle_gamma   90.00
#
_symmetry.space_group_name_H-M   'P 1'
#
loop_
_entity.id
_entity.type
_entity.pdbx_description
1 polymer ?
#
loop_
_entity_poly.entity_id
_entity_poly.type
_entity_poly.pdbx_seq_one_letter_code
_entity_poly.pdbx_strand_id
1 'polypeptide(L)'
;MIKDMQEDIRLERYNEKRKAELEAQEAANRQKQLGETRDVLSRHWSAYAGNVSNLEKEEKWARYMTCDGLPDPGSMPDMNTFLFLWSTEEKEAATMDTVEERCRLVTHLLSKLGRIVRFSTIVSKEYELECELIASELRIRLQRWIDLACYRLLRNIEVNMIREDTKTTRYVRVTNKAVCCVWAPIAMPVGMKRQGADRERPSLIAHRKSIQVEFEQMDVTIKMPSDVDCHRMAIRGLWLEYDHYSVEADSYRIPALPEHLLRLWDTHLLEFARREQEEKVRIREEQAEDRRLRLEEKKEILERMEHPPVSPRLDGGRKRGGKKQRKLQSARGGKQSEFESTLTSMLPSKTELLPYLPTPNEIVREREENARLEVRKLLFTRCEKIQVNLRKYRILGGVFRVDLLYQPPQPKDLGRETSLTTLELPKEPKFVPFYRSYETPQQPEDSERTPEVIEAEMKALELAMEALVLVTLKLPDSIFWFEPPLIAHWIPEKRCWSTKDVHDVKYNEEKQTIAFRIGRLGVHGIAAYKYANLPFQSWELKPETGKSGREFAGAILTVTAATVHAEFIVRDDRVCLNSFAGAANTPLKRILGEYVELESLIEQLQQVGCDLFPERDAASYLKGLSIKHPIAEKHLRECMALLSTSYVFSWSRWNASRDFREIVVQFKEVHGCLAKQQRANLTLLVTPSRTMRVRCTEVSPEFSDLPYDDQQDSTMFYADLHQLAFHTAGIKTRLLMERVSSKLVWTVTRLLGRTNVIGMSS
;
A
#
# COMPACT_ATOMS: atom_id res chain seq x y z
N MET A 1 25.93 54.12 -8.14
CA MET A 1 25.51 53.23 -9.23
C MET A 1 26.68 52.44 -9.82
N ILE A 2 27.63 53.05 -10.54
CA ILE A 2 28.81 52.33 -11.09
C ILE A 2 29.67 51.71 -9.97
N LYS A 3 30.00 52.47 -8.92
CA LYS A 3 30.73 51.96 -7.74
C LYS A 3 29.97 50.84 -7.02
N ASP A 4 28.67 51.02 -6.82
CA ASP A 4 27.80 50.01 -6.18
C ASP A 4 27.79 48.71 -7.00
N MET A 5 27.73 48.80 -8.33
CA MET A 5 27.73 47.63 -9.20
C MET A 5 29.10 46.93 -9.29
N GLN A 6 30.20 47.70 -9.21
CA GLN A 6 31.55 47.13 -9.04
C GLN A 6 31.70 46.38 -7.72
N GLU A 7 31.13 46.94 -6.64
CA GLU A 7 31.13 46.33 -5.32
C GLU A 7 30.24 45.07 -5.28
N ASP A 8 29.09 45.09 -5.95
CA ASP A 8 28.20 43.94 -6.11
C ASP A 8 28.89 42.79 -6.86
N ILE A 9 29.56 43.04 -7.99
CA ILE A 9 30.30 42.00 -8.74
C ILE A 9 31.43 41.40 -7.88
N ARG A 10 32.12 42.24 -7.10
CA ARG A 10 33.19 41.78 -6.19
C ARG A 10 32.62 40.95 -5.04
N LEU A 11 31.53 41.39 -4.43
CA LEU A 11 30.86 40.72 -3.33
C LEU A 11 30.24 39.41 -3.78
N GLU A 12 29.63 39.36 -4.95
CA GLU A 12 29.08 38.16 -5.58
C GLU A 12 30.18 37.11 -5.78
N ARG A 13 31.31 37.47 -6.39
CA ARG A 13 32.46 36.56 -6.56
C ARG A 13 33.03 36.06 -5.24
N TYR A 14 33.14 36.95 -4.25
CA TYR A 14 33.64 36.60 -2.93
C TYR A 14 32.68 35.63 -2.22
N ASN A 15 31.37 35.92 -2.26
CA ASN A 15 30.33 35.09 -1.68
C ASN A 15 30.22 33.74 -2.38
N GLU A 16 30.32 33.68 -3.70
CA GLU A 16 30.31 32.45 -4.48
C GLU A 16 31.51 31.56 -4.13
N LYS A 17 32.72 32.14 -4.09
CA LYS A 17 33.94 31.40 -3.73
C LYS A 17 33.86 30.88 -2.30
N ARG A 18 33.48 31.74 -1.34
CA ARG A 18 33.34 31.37 0.08
C ARG A 18 32.25 30.30 0.27
N LYS A 19 31.14 30.40 -0.45
CA LYS A 19 30.07 29.39 -0.43
C LYS A 19 30.55 28.06 -1.00
N ALA A 20 31.29 28.07 -2.09
CA ALA A 20 31.87 26.85 -2.68
C ALA A 20 32.88 26.18 -1.74
N GLU A 21 33.73 26.96 -1.06
CA GLU A 21 34.68 26.46 -0.05
C GLU A 21 33.96 25.83 1.14
N LEU A 22 32.91 26.49 1.67
CA LEU A 22 32.10 25.94 2.76
C LEU A 22 31.34 24.67 2.35
N GLU A 23 30.72 24.66 1.16
CA GLU A 23 30.04 23.48 0.63
C GLU A 23 31.00 22.30 0.44
N ALA A 24 32.23 22.55 -0.02
CA ALA A 24 33.26 21.52 -0.17
C ALA A 24 33.73 20.98 1.20
N GLN A 25 33.90 21.85 2.20
CA GLN A 25 34.27 21.45 3.55
C GLN A 25 33.17 20.62 4.22
N GLU A 26 31.91 21.06 4.12
CA GLU A 26 30.76 20.30 4.62
C GLU A 26 30.62 18.95 3.90
N ALA A 27 30.84 18.90 2.58
CA ALA A 27 30.80 17.65 1.83
C ALA A 27 31.89 16.67 2.27
N ALA A 28 33.12 17.15 2.52
CA ALA A 28 34.22 16.33 3.03
C ALA A 28 33.91 15.79 4.44
N ASN A 29 33.42 16.65 5.34
CA ASN A 29 32.99 16.25 6.68
C ASN A 29 31.84 15.23 6.63
N ARG A 30 30.87 15.44 5.73
CA ARG A 30 29.75 14.53 5.51
C ARG A 30 30.20 13.14 5.08
N GLN A 31 31.10 13.04 4.10
CA GLN A 31 31.61 11.75 3.64
C GLN A 31 32.34 11.00 4.76
N LYS A 32 33.15 11.70 5.56
CA LYS A 32 33.85 11.11 6.70
C LYS A 32 32.86 10.57 7.75
N GLN A 33 31.96 11.42 8.22
CA GLN A 33 30.96 11.08 9.25
C GLN A 33 30.01 9.95 8.82
N LEU A 34 29.54 9.98 7.56
CA LEU A 34 28.70 8.90 7.02
C LEU A 34 29.47 7.59 6.84
N GLY A 35 30.78 7.65 6.57
CA GLY A 35 31.67 6.48 6.54
C GLY A 35 31.72 5.79 7.90
N GLU A 36 31.96 6.55 8.97
CA GLU A 36 31.97 6.04 10.34
C GLU A 36 30.63 5.41 10.75
N THR A 37 29.50 6.08 10.46
CA THR A 37 28.17 5.51 10.73
C THR A 37 27.94 4.23 9.92
N ARG A 38 28.37 4.20 8.66
CA ARG A 38 28.26 3.02 7.80
C ARG A 38 29.03 1.84 8.35
N ASP A 39 30.23 2.05 8.90
CA ASP A 39 31.03 0.98 9.50
C ASP A 39 30.34 0.39 10.73
N VAL A 40 29.68 1.21 11.55
CA VAL A 40 28.83 0.75 12.65
C VAL A 40 27.68 -0.11 12.13
N LEU A 41 26.90 0.42 11.18
CA LEU A 41 25.76 -0.31 10.58
C LEU A 41 26.18 -1.62 9.92
N SER A 42 27.30 -1.62 9.19
CA SER A 42 27.86 -2.81 8.52
C SER A 42 28.23 -3.90 9.52
N ARG A 43 28.86 -3.54 10.66
CA ARG A 43 29.17 -4.50 11.73
C ARG A 43 27.92 -5.15 12.31
N HIS A 44 26.88 -4.37 12.60
CA HIS A 44 25.60 -4.92 13.07
C HIS A 44 24.94 -5.81 12.02
N TRP A 45 24.97 -5.41 10.76
CA TRP A 45 24.46 -6.21 9.64
C TRP A 45 25.18 -7.55 9.51
N SER A 46 26.52 -7.55 9.46
CA SER A 46 27.30 -8.79 9.34
C SER A 46 27.06 -9.75 10.52
N ALA A 47 26.95 -9.21 11.73
CA ALA A 47 26.62 -10.01 12.91
C ALA A 47 25.20 -10.61 12.83
N TYR A 48 24.22 -9.83 12.36
CA TYR A 48 22.86 -10.32 12.16
C TYR A 48 22.79 -11.37 11.03
N ALA A 49 23.42 -11.12 9.90
CA ALA A 49 23.45 -12.04 8.76
C ALA A 49 24.09 -13.39 9.12
N GLY A 50 25.16 -13.38 9.94
CA GLY A 50 25.74 -14.60 10.49
C GLY A 50 24.75 -15.39 11.35
N ASN A 51 23.98 -14.71 12.19
CA ASN A 51 22.95 -15.36 13.02
C ASN A 51 21.81 -15.96 12.18
N VAL A 52 21.33 -15.24 11.16
CA VAL A 52 20.28 -15.75 10.25
C VAL A 52 20.76 -17.00 9.51
N SER A 53 21.99 -16.99 8.97
CA SER A 53 22.52 -18.15 8.27
C SER A 53 22.63 -19.39 9.17
N ASN A 54 22.92 -19.20 10.45
CA ASN A 54 22.93 -20.30 11.42
C ASN A 54 21.52 -20.81 11.72
N LEU A 55 20.55 -19.92 11.90
CA LEU A 55 19.14 -20.29 12.09
C LEU A 55 18.57 -21.05 10.88
N GLU A 56 18.84 -20.60 9.66
CA GLU A 56 18.40 -21.30 8.44
C GLU A 56 18.96 -22.72 8.34
N LYS A 57 20.21 -22.93 8.79
CA LYS A 57 20.81 -24.28 8.84
C LYS A 57 20.12 -25.15 9.89
N GLU A 58 19.80 -24.59 11.06
CA GLU A 58 19.06 -25.27 12.11
C GLU A 58 17.64 -25.64 11.64
N GLU A 59 16.95 -24.75 10.94
CA GLU A 59 15.61 -25.01 10.37
C GLU A 59 15.63 -26.07 9.28
N LYS A 60 16.60 -25.99 8.35
CA LYS A 60 16.80 -27.03 7.33
C LYS A 60 17.10 -28.39 7.96
N TRP A 61 17.92 -28.40 9.00
CA TRP A 61 18.21 -29.62 9.76
C TRP A 61 16.96 -30.16 10.47
N ALA A 62 16.21 -29.30 11.17
CA ALA A 62 14.96 -29.68 11.82
C ALA A 62 13.95 -30.24 10.81
N ARG A 63 13.85 -29.62 9.63
CA ARG A 63 12.98 -30.08 8.55
C ARG A 63 13.40 -31.46 8.05
N TYR A 64 14.69 -31.65 7.79
CA TYR A 64 15.23 -32.95 7.40
C TYR A 64 14.88 -34.05 8.42
N MET A 65 14.90 -33.72 9.71
CA MET A 65 14.57 -34.66 10.80
C MET A 65 13.07 -34.97 10.95
N THR A 66 12.16 -34.13 10.43
CA THR A 66 10.70 -34.33 10.63
C THR A 66 10.10 -35.48 9.83
N CYS A 67 10.69 -35.87 8.69
CA CYS A 67 10.26 -37.01 7.84
C CYS A 67 8.72 -37.13 7.65
N ASP A 68 8.02 -36.02 7.49
CA ASP A 68 6.54 -35.98 7.45
C ASP A 68 5.93 -36.30 6.07
N GLY A 69 6.78 -36.53 5.07
CA GLY A 69 6.36 -36.81 3.68
C GLY A 69 5.75 -35.61 2.95
N LEU A 70 5.73 -34.41 3.55
CA LEU A 70 5.24 -33.20 2.92
C LEU A 70 6.36 -32.51 2.11
N PRO A 71 6.07 -31.99 0.91
CA PRO A 71 7.08 -31.32 0.09
C PRO A 71 7.60 -30.07 0.81
N ASP A 72 8.89 -29.77 0.66
CA ASP A 72 9.46 -28.51 1.13
C ASP A 72 9.15 -27.39 0.14
N PRO A 73 8.39 -26.34 0.53
CA PRO A 73 8.13 -25.18 -0.33
C PRO A 73 9.39 -24.39 -0.71
N GLY A 74 10.50 -24.56 0.03
CA GLY A 74 11.80 -24.00 -0.32
C GLY A 74 12.55 -24.80 -1.39
N SER A 75 12.04 -25.97 -1.80
CA SER A 75 12.66 -26.88 -2.76
C SER A 75 11.74 -27.11 -3.97
N MET A 76 12.12 -26.53 -5.11
CA MET A 76 11.34 -26.65 -6.35
C MET A 76 11.21 -28.09 -6.88
N PRO A 77 12.24 -28.95 -6.82
CA PRO A 77 12.10 -30.36 -7.17
C PRO A 77 11.04 -31.09 -6.35
N ASP A 78 10.99 -30.85 -5.05
CA ASP A 78 10.02 -31.50 -4.16
C ASP A 78 8.58 -31.09 -4.50
N MET A 79 8.38 -29.80 -4.79
CA MET A 79 7.09 -29.27 -5.20
C MET A 79 6.62 -29.84 -6.55
N ASN A 80 7.54 -29.99 -7.52
CA ASN A 80 7.24 -30.61 -8.81
C ASN A 80 6.92 -32.10 -8.67
N THR A 81 7.67 -32.84 -7.85
CA THR A 81 7.38 -34.24 -7.54
C THR A 81 6.02 -34.39 -6.87
N PHE A 82 5.68 -33.51 -5.92
CA PHE A 82 4.36 -33.50 -5.29
C PHE A 82 3.22 -33.29 -6.31
N LEU A 83 3.37 -32.32 -7.23
CA LEU A 83 2.42 -32.12 -8.31
C LEU A 83 2.34 -33.36 -9.21
N PHE A 84 3.45 -33.97 -9.59
CA PHE A 84 3.42 -35.18 -10.40
C PHE A 84 2.67 -36.32 -9.70
N LEU A 85 2.96 -36.57 -8.42
CA LEU A 85 2.30 -37.61 -7.62
C LEU A 85 0.79 -37.36 -7.51
N TRP A 86 0.35 -36.13 -7.28
CA TRP A 86 -1.08 -35.80 -7.29
C TRP A 86 -1.72 -36.12 -8.65
N SER A 87 -1.04 -35.85 -9.77
CA SER A 87 -1.58 -36.23 -11.09
C SER A 87 -1.78 -37.73 -11.27
N THR A 88 -0.98 -38.55 -10.57
CA THR A 88 -1.07 -40.01 -10.60
C THR A 88 -2.05 -40.59 -9.60
N GLU A 89 -2.48 -39.82 -8.59
CA GLU A 89 -3.51 -40.27 -7.64
C GLU A 89 -4.81 -40.58 -8.38
N GLU A 90 -5.43 -41.70 -8.02
CA GLU A 90 -6.72 -42.06 -8.60
C GLU A 90 -7.74 -40.98 -8.29
N LYS A 91 -8.38 -40.45 -9.33
CA LYS A 91 -9.49 -39.50 -9.19
C LYS A 91 -10.55 -40.02 -8.20
N GLU A 92 -10.67 -41.35 -8.06
CA GLU A 92 -11.46 -42.13 -7.07
C GLU A 92 -11.23 -41.72 -5.59
N ALA A 93 -10.13 -41.06 -5.22
CA ALA A 93 -9.86 -40.62 -3.84
C ALA A 93 -10.53 -39.28 -3.41
N ALA A 94 -11.11 -38.51 -4.33
CA ALA A 94 -11.73 -37.23 -4.01
C ALA A 94 -13.12 -37.42 -3.37
N THR A 95 -13.23 -37.28 -2.06
CA THR A 95 -14.50 -37.33 -1.31
C THR A 95 -14.60 -36.12 -0.40
N MET A 96 -15.80 -35.81 0.11
CA MET A 96 -15.97 -34.65 0.99
C MET A 96 -15.14 -34.74 2.28
N ASP A 97 -14.76 -35.96 2.72
CA ASP A 97 -13.90 -36.17 3.88
C ASP A 97 -12.43 -35.83 3.59
N THR A 98 -11.93 -36.07 2.36
CA THR A 98 -10.55 -35.78 1.99
C THR A 98 -10.30 -34.30 1.64
N VAL A 99 -11.38 -33.52 1.45
CA VAL A 99 -11.30 -32.08 1.13
C VAL A 99 -10.58 -31.30 2.23
N GLU A 100 -10.86 -31.57 3.51
CA GLU A 100 -10.26 -30.82 4.62
C GLU A 100 -8.73 -30.95 4.66
N GLU A 101 -8.24 -32.18 4.57
CA GLU A 101 -6.81 -32.47 4.60
C GLU A 101 -6.08 -31.79 3.43
N ARG A 102 -6.65 -31.91 2.22
CA ARG A 102 -6.09 -31.28 1.01
C ARG A 102 -6.12 -29.76 1.09
N CYS A 103 -7.22 -29.17 1.57
CA CYS A 103 -7.31 -27.72 1.80
C CYS A 103 -6.25 -27.26 2.79
N ARG A 104 -6.07 -27.95 3.92
CA ARG A 104 -5.06 -27.62 4.92
C ARG A 104 -3.65 -27.67 4.35
N LEU A 105 -3.32 -28.76 3.64
CA LEU A 105 -2.01 -28.96 3.03
C LEU A 105 -1.71 -27.90 1.98
N VAL A 106 -2.61 -27.69 1.01
CA VAL A 106 -2.39 -26.71 -0.07
C VAL A 106 -2.31 -25.28 0.48
N THR A 107 -3.17 -24.92 1.43
CA THR A 107 -3.12 -23.58 2.04
C THR A 107 -1.78 -23.34 2.76
N HIS A 108 -1.25 -24.36 3.45
CA HIS A 108 0.07 -24.29 4.08
C HIS A 108 1.20 -24.10 3.06
N LEU A 109 1.19 -24.89 1.97
CA LEU A 109 2.17 -24.75 0.89
C LEU A 109 2.09 -23.37 0.24
N LEU A 110 0.88 -22.88 -0.09
CA LEU A 110 0.66 -21.57 -0.69
C LEU A 110 1.11 -20.42 0.23
N SER A 111 0.84 -20.52 1.53
CA SER A 111 1.30 -19.53 2.51
C SER A 111 2.83 -19.46 2.57
N LYS A 112 3.51 -20.61 2.62
CA LYS A 112 4.97 -20.66 2.63
C LYS A 112 5.58 -20.16 1.31
N LEU A 113 5.06 -20.58 0.16
CA LEU A 113 5.50 -20.05 -1.15
C LEU A 113 5.30 -18.53 -1.22
N GLY A 114 4.15 -18.03 -0.75
CA GLY A 114 3.85 -16.60 -0.69
C GLY A 114 4.84 -15.83 0.19
N ARG A 115 5.24 -16.39 1.35
CA ARG A 115 6.25 -15.80 2.22
C ARG A 115 7.63 -15.73 1.55
N ILE A 116 8.03 -16.78 0.84
CA ILE A 116 9.30 -16.82 0.10
C ILE A 116 9.29 -15.72 -0.96
N VAL A 117 8.24 -15.61 -1.77
CA VAL A 117 8.13 -14.60 -2.82
C VAL A 117 8.03 -13.17 -2.24
N ARG A 118 7.33 -12.97 -1.12
CA ARG A 118 7.09 -11.62 -0.57
C ARG A 118 8.25 -11.08 0.26
N PHE A 119 9.00 -11.94 0.94
CA PHE A 119 9.97 -11.53 1.96
C PHE A 119 11.40 -11.97 1.70
N SER A 120 11.64 -12.93 0.80
CA SER A 120 13.00 -13.33 0.49
C SER A 120 13.71 -12.27 -0.33
N THR A 121 14.92 -11.90 0.09
CA THR A 121 15.75 -10.88 -0.57
C THR A 121 16.75 -11.50 -1.55
N ILE A 122 16.80 -12.84 -1.63
CA ILE A 122 17.87 -13.62 -2.27
C ILE A 122 17.36 -14.39 -3.51
N VAL A 123 16.05 -14.32 -3.81
CA VAL A 123 15.42 -15.15 -4.83
C VAL A 123 15.57 -14.51 -6.22
N SER A 124 15.95 -15.31 -7.23
CA SER A 124 16.04 -14.83 -8.61
C SER A 124 14.64 -14.65 -9.21
N LYS A 125 14.50 -13.77 -10.20
CA LYS A 125 13.19 -13.53 -10.86
C LYS A 125 12.63 -14.79 -11.51
N GLU A 126 13.50 -15.68 -12.00
CA GLU A 126 13.11 -16.97 -12.57
C GLU A 126 12.47 -17.88 -11.51
N TYR A 127 13.04 -17.94 -10.31
CA TYR A 127 12.50 -18.74 -9.21
C TYR A 127 11.16 -18.18 -8.70
N GLU A 128 11.00 -16.86 -8.65
CA GLU A 128 9.71 -16.23 -8.32
C GLU A 128 8.62 -16.67 -9.30
N LEU A 129 8.90 -16.63 -10.61
CA LEU A 129 7.97 -17.06 -11.66
C LEU A 129 7.61 -18.54 -11.52
N GLU A 130 8.57 -19.42 -11.28
CA GLU A 130 8.29 -20.84 -11.09
C GLU A 130 7.44 -21.10 -9.84
N CYS A 131 7.72 -20.44 -8.71
CA CYS A 131 6.91 -20.54 -7.50
C CYS A 131 5.45 -20.15 -7.76
N GLU A 132 5.25 -19.11 -8.57
CA GLU A 132 3.92 -18.63 -8.94
C GLU A 132 3.17 -19.58 -9.86
N LEU A 133 3.86 -20.23 -10.80
CA LEU A 133 3.29 -21.27 -11.65
C LEU A 133 2.83 -22.48 -10.82
N ILE A 134 3.67 -22.97 -9.90
CA ILE A 134 3.31 -24.06 -8.99
C ILE A 134 2.14 -23.65 -8.11
N ALA A 135 2.16 -22.44 -7.54
CA ALA A 135 1.06 -21.93 -6.73
C ALA A 135 -0.26 -21.86 -7.52
N SER A 136 -0.23 -21.41 -8.77
CA SER A 136 -1.40 -21.40 -9.66
C SER A 136 -1.94 -22.81 -9.92
N GLU A 137 -1.06 -23.76 -10.23
CA GLU A 137 -1.45 -25.14 -10.49
C GLU A 137 -2.06 -25.81 -9.24
N LEU A 138 -1.51 -25.55 -8.05
CA LEU A 138 -2.06 -26.02 -6.78
C LEU A 138 -3.48 -25.50 -6.54
N ARG A 139 -3.76 -24.22 -6.86
CA ARG A 139 -5.11 -23.61 -6.73
C ARG A 139 -6.12 -24.28 -7.65
N ILE A 140 -5.76 -24.44 -8.93
CA ILE A 140 -6.61 -25.08 -9.95
C ILE A 140 -6.93 -26.52 -9.54
N ARG A 141 -5.94 -27.27 -9.07
CA ARG A 141 -6.13 -28.67 -8.64
C ARG A 141 -6.99 -28.79 -7.40
N LEU A 142 -6.79 -27.93 -6.42
CA LEU A 142 -7.63 -27.92 -5.22
C LEU A 142 -9.09 -27.62 -5.57
N GLN A 143 -9.33 -26.64 -6.44
CA GLN A 143 -10.69 -26.32 -6.88
C GLN A 143 -11.33 -27.51 -7.61
N ARG A 144 -10.60 -28.15 -8.54
CA ARG A 144 -11.07 -29.38 -9.22
C ARG A 144 -11.34 -30.52 -8.25
N TRP A 145 -10.55 -30.66 -7.19
CA TRP A 145 -10.74 -31.68 -6.15
C TRP A 145 -12.05 -31.46 -5.39
N ILE A 146 -12.33 -30.21 -4.98
CA ILE A 146 -13.58 -29.83 -4.31
C ILE A 146 -14.78 -30.06 -5.23
N ASP A 147 -14.67 -29.66 -6.50
CA ASP A 147 -15.72 -29.82 -7.50
C ASP A 147 -16.02 -31.31 -7.77
N LEU A 148 -14.99 -32.16 -7.85
CA LEU A 148 -15.14 -33.61 -8.01
C LEU A 148 -15.77 -34.28 -6.77
N ALA A 149 -15.37 -33.87 -5.56
CA ALA A 149 -15.99 -34.33 -4.32
C ALA A 149 -17.49 -33.97 -4.26
N CYS A 150 -17.83 -32.75 -4.67
CA CYS A 150 -19.23 -32.30 -4.77
C CYS A 150 -20.03 -33.06 -5.82
N TYR A 151 -19.44 -33.37 -6.98
CA TYR A 151 -20.09 -34.20 -8.01
C TYR A 151 -20.45 -35.59 -7.47
N ARG A 152 -19.58 -36.20 -6.67
CA ARG A 152 -19.81 -37.52 -6.08
C ARG A 152 -20.88 -37.51 -5.00
N LEU A 153 -20.86 -36.48 -4.16
CA LEU A 153 -21.92 -36.22 -3.20
C LEU A 153 -23.28 -36.23 -3.91
N LEU A 154 -23.40 -35.43 -4.98
CA LEU A 154 -24.62 -35.28 -5.77
C LEU A 154 -24.99 -36.51 -6.61
N ARG A 155 -24.10 -37.49 -6.80
CA ARG A 155 -24.39 -38.70 -7.57
C ARG A 155 -25.42 -39.60 -6.88
N ASN A 156 -25.50 -39.55 -5.55
CA ASN A 156 -26.48 -40.31 -4.78
C ASN A 156 -27.02 -39.46 -3.64
N ILE A 157 -27.94 -38.55 -3.98
CA ILE A 157 -28.48 -37.55 -3.04
C ILE A 157 -29.21 -38.21 -1.87
N GLU A 158 -29.91 -39.32 -2.11
CA GLU A 158 -30.71 -39.97 -1.06
C GLU A 158 -29.86 -40.63 0.02
N VAL A 159 -28.68 -41.14 -0.34
CA VAL A 159 -27.75 -41.78 0.59
C VAL A 159 -26.80 -40.76 1.22
N ASN A 160 -26.33 -39.80 0.43
CA ASN A 160 -25.25 -38.91 0.85
C ASN A 160 -25.71 -37.61 1.52
N MET A 161 -26.99 -37.25 1.43
CA MET A 161 -27.55 -36.00 1.97
C MET A 161 -28.69 -36.27 2.97
N ILE A 162 -28.91 -35.33 3.88
CA ILE A 162 -29.97 -35.42 4.90
C ILE A 162 -31.28 -34.91 4.29
N ARG A 163 -32.38 -35.66 4.41
CA ARG A 163 -33.72 -35.20 4.00
C ARG A 163 -34.28 -34.24 5.04
N GLU A 164 -34.62 -33.02 4.62
CA GLU A 164 -35.27 -32.03 5.49
C GLU A 164 -36.80 -32.15 5.42
N ASP A 165 -37.32 -32.40 4.22
CA ASP A 165 -38.73 -32.68 3.98
C ASP A 165 -38.90 -33.81 2.95
N THR A 166 -40.14 -34.01 2.48
CA THR A 166 -40.46 -35.03 1.46
C THR A 166 -39.89 -34.73 0.06
N LYS A 167 -39.37 -33.52 -0.16
CA LYS A 167 -39.02 -32.99 -1.50
C LYS A 167 -37.61 -32.44 -1.58
N THR A 168 -36.91 -32.26 -0.48
CA THR A 168 -35.65 -31.51 -0.40
C THR A 168 -34.66 -32.19 0.53
N THR A 169 -33.40 -32.03 0.18
CA THR A 169 -32.25 -32.54 0.92
C THR A 169 -31.25 -31.43 1.13
N ARG A 170 -30.50 -31.56 2.22
CA ARG A 170 -29.40 -30.68 2.59
C ARG A 170 -28.18 -31.50 2.97
N TYR A 171 -27.03 -30.97 2.59
CA TYR A 171 -25.73 -31.45 3.04
C TYR A 171 -24.97 -30.28 3.66
N VAL A 172 -24.25 -30.56 4.73
CA VAL A 172 -23.40 -29.59 5.43
C VAL A 172 -22.10 -30.26 5.81
N ARG A 173 -20.99 -29.62 5.48
CA ARG A 173 -19.68 -29.94 6.02
C ARG A 173 -19.00 -28.66 6.46
N VAL A 174 -18.70 -28.58 7.76
CA VAL A 174 -17.94 -27.50 8.37
C VAL A 174 -16.56 -28.03 8.69
N THR A 175 -15.52 -27.34 8.23
CA THR A 175 -14.12 -27.64 8.52
C THR A 175 -13.42 -26.35 8.93
N ASN A 176 -12.20 -26.45 9.43
CA ASN A 176 -11.43 -25.24 9.80
C ASN A 176 -11.12 -24.33 8.60
N LYS A 177 -11.09 -24.87 7.38
CA LYS A 177 -10.65 -24.14 6.17
C LYS A 177 -11.76 -23.87 5.15
N ALA A 178 -12.88 -24.58 5.26
CA ALA A 178 -13.98 -24.50 4.32
C ALA A 178 -15.32 -24.88 4.96
N VAL A 179 -16.38 -24.21 4.53
CA VAL A 179 -17.77 -24.57 4.81
C VAL A 179 -18.45 -24.87 3.48
N CYS A 180 -18.93 -26.10 3.31
CA CYS A 180 -19.65 -26.52 2.12
C CYS A 180 -21.08 -26.90 2.50
N CYS A 181 -22.05 -26.19 1.92
CA CYS A 181 -23.46 -26.50 2.04
C CYS A 181 -24.06 -26.74 0.66
N VAL A 182 -24.86 -27.79 0.53
CA VAL A 182 -25.56 -28.13 -0.71
C VAL A 182 -27.02 -28.36 -0.40
N TRP A 183 -27.89 -27.70 -1.16
CA TRP A 183 -29.33 -27.89 -1.11
C TRP A 183 -29.81 -28.42 -2.46
N ALA A 184 -30.64 -29.46 -2.44
CA ALA A 184 -31.17 -30.07 -3.67
C ALA A 184 -32.60 -30.60 -3.49
N PRO A 185 -33.51 -30.37 -4.44
CA PRO A 185 -34.79 -31.06 -4.47
C PRO A 185 -34.64 -32.51 -4.96
N ILE A 186 -35.36 -33.45 -4.34
CA ILE A 186 -35.44 -34.85 -4.75
C ILE A 186 -36.26 -34.95 -6.03
N ALA A 187 -35.68 -35.53 -7.08
CA ALA A 187 -36.35 -35.74 -8.35
C ALA A 187 -37.34 -36.92 -8.27
N MET A 188 -38.61 -36.64 -8.01
CA MET A 188 -39.66 -37.66 -7.99
C MET A 188 -39.88 -38.28 -9.40
N PRO A 189 -40.11 -39.60 -9.51
CA PRO A 189 -40.46 -40.26 -10.75
C PRO A 189 -41.70 -39.63 -11.38
N VAL A 190 -41.65 -39.37 -12.69
CA VAL A 190 -42.74 -38.76 -13.47
C VAL A 190 -43.92 -39.73 -13.58
N GLY A 191 -44.74 -39.80 -12.53
CA GLY A 191 -45.95 -40.63 -12.46
C GLY A 191 -47.18 -39.90 -11.92
N MET A 192 -47.00 -38.82 -11.16
CA MET A 192 -48.10 -37.91 -10.85
C MET A 192 -48.11 -36.80 -11.89
N LYS A 193 -49.08 -36.88 -12.81
CA LYS A 193 -49.44 -35.82 -13.74
C LYS A 193 -49.32 -34.46 -13.03
N ARG A 194 -48.31 -33.65 -13.40
CA ARG A 194 -48.49 -32.19 -13.38
C ARG A 194 -49.65 -31.97 -14.34
N GLN A 195 -50.88 -31.89 -13.80
CA GLN A 195 -52.07 -31.63 -14.60
C GLN A 195 -51.76 -30.40 -15.45
N GLY A 196 -51.97 -30.52 -16.76
CA GLY A 196 -51.59 -29.56 -17.78
C GLY A 196 -52.38 -28.26 -17.75
N ALA A 197 -52.59 -27.66 -16.58
CA ALA A 197 -53.19 -26.34 -16.42
C ALA A 197 -52.15 -25.21 -16.35
N ASP A 198 -50.87 -25.52 -16.06
CA ASP A 198 -49.84 -24.50 -15.76
C ASP A 198 -48.84 -24.23 -16.90
N ARG A 199 -48.96 -24.91 -18.05
CA ARG A 199 -48.05 -24.68 -19.20
C ARG A 199 -48.56 -23.67 -20.23
N GLU A 200 -49.83 -23.27 -20.16
CA GLU A 200 -50.45 -22.41 -21.19
C GLU A 200 -51.06 -21.10 -20.66
N ARG A 201 -50.68 -20.66 -19.45
CA ARG A 201 -51.09 -19.35 -18.92
C ARG A 201 -49.87 -18.53 -18.49
N PRO A 202 -49.43 -17.56 -19.32
CA PRO A 202 -48.35 -16.62 -18.97
C PRO A 202 -48.63 -15.82 -17.69
N SER A 203 -49.88 -15.75 -17.24
CA SER A 203 -50.35 -14.97 -16.08
C SER A 203 -50.14 -15.62 -14.71
N LEU A 204 -49.71 -16.89 -14.60
CA LEU A 204 -49.48 -17.58 -13.32
C LEU A 204 -48.00 -17.67 -12.90
N ILE A 205 -47.06 -17.22 -13.75
CA ILE A 205 -45.63 -17.16 -13.42
C ILE A 205 -45.38 -16.21 -12.22
N ALA A 206 -46.27 -15.22 -12.03
CA ALA A 206 -46.19 -14.23 -10.96
C ALA A 206 -46.45 -14.76 -9.53
N HIS A 207 -46.90 -16.01 -9.35
CA HIS A 207 -47.29 -16.54 -8.03
C HIS A 207 -46.56 -17.82 -7.58
N ARG A 208 -45.47 -18.21 -8.22
CA ARG A 208 -44.60 -19.26 -7.65
C ARG A 208 -43.80 -18.69 -6.48
N LYS A 209 -43.89 -19.34 -5.32
CA LYS A 209 -43.10 -18.99 -4.12
C LYS A 209 -41.62 -19.16 -4.46
N SER A 210 -40.86 -18.08 -4.38
CA SER A 210 -39.40 -18.07 -4.58
C SER A 210 -38.72 -19.09 -3.66
N ILE A 211 -37.75 -19.83 -4.18
CA ILE A 211 -36.93 -20.75 -3.37
C ILE A 211 -35.99 -19.91 -2.51
N GLN A 212 -36.08 -20.09 -1.20
CA GLN A 212 -35.19 -19.47 -0.22
C GLN A 212 -34.48 -20.58 0.55
N VAL A 213 -33.15 -20.51 0.58
CA VAL A 213 -32.29 -21.45 1.28
C VAL A 213 -31.48 -20.67 2.31
N GLU A 214 -31.54 -21.11 3.56
CA GLU A 214 -30.77 -20.57 4.67
C GLU A 214 -29.66 -21.55 5.03
N PHE A 215 -28.42 -21.13 4.87
CA PHE A 215 -27.24 -21.88 5.27
C PHE A 215 -26.72 -21.32 6.60
N GLU A 216 -27.33 -21.76 7.71
CA GLU A 216 -26.99 -21.33 9.07
C GLU A 216 -25.49 -21.45 9.38
N GLN A 217 -24.82 -22.49 8.86
CA GLN A 217 -23.40 -22.74 9.15
C GLN A 217 -22.43 -21.75 8.49
N MET A 218 -22.90 -20.96 7.53
CA MET A 218 -22.14 -19.87 6.91
C MET A 218 -22.78 -18.50 7.15
N ASP A 219 -23.88 -18.43 7.91
CA ASP A 219 -24.70 -17.23 8.09
C ASP A 219 -25.09 -16.55 6.75
N VAL A 220 -25.42 -17.35 5.72
CA VAL A 220 -25.83 -16.86 4.40
C VAL A 220 -27.22 -17.37 4.05
N THR A 221 -28.08 -16.44 3.62
CA THR A 221 -29.41 -16.72 3.08
C THR A 221 -29.45 -16.35 1.61
N ILE A 222 -29.87 -17.29 0.77
CA ILE A 222 -29.97 -17.13 -0.68
C ILE A 222 -31.44 -17.28 -1.09
N LYS A 223 -31.98 -16.25 -1.74
CA LYS A 223 -33.33 -16.26 -2.31
C LYS A 223 -33.21 -16.19 -3.84
N MET A 224 -33.64 -17.26 -4.49
CA MET A 224 -33.67 -17.36 -5.94
C MET A 224 -34.88 -16.62 -6.52
N PRO A 225 -34.77 -16.10 -7.76
CA PRO A 225 -35.91 -15.59 -8.52
C PRO A 225 -37.05 -16.60 -8.66
N SER A 226 -38.29 -16.12 -8.77
CA SER A 226 -39.50 -16.96 -8.85
C SER A 226 -39.60 -17.82 -10.11
N ASP A 227 -38.87 -17.46 -11.18
CA ASP A 227 -38.78 -18.20 -12.44
C ASP A 227 -37.81 -19.40 -12.38
N VAL A 228 -36.99 -19.51 -11.33
CA VAL A 228 -36.02 -20.61 -11.15
C VAL A 228 -36.59 -21.67 -10.20
N ASP A 229 -37.02 -22.81 -10.73
CA ASP A 229 -37.64 -23.90 -9.94
C ASP A 229 -36.66 -24.96 -9.40
N CYS A 230 -35.36 -24.83 -9.71
CA CYS A 230 -34.27 -25.74 -9.33
C CYS A 230 -34.54 -27.23 -9.62
N HIS A 231 -35.43 -27.57 -10.56
CA HIS A 231 -35.74 -28.97 -10.86
C HIS A 231 -34.53 -29.69 -11.44
N ARG A 232 -34.10 -30.80 -10.80
CA ARG A 232 -32.85 -31.52 -11.13
C ARG A 232 -31.61 -30.62 -11.07
N MET A 233 -31.64 -29.61 -10.22
CA MET A 233 -30.49 -28.74 -9.93
C MET A 233 -30.17 -28.79 -8.44
N ALA A 234 -29.03 -28.27 -8.03
CA ALA A 234 -28.63 -28.12 -6.64
C ALA A 234 -28.00 -26.74 -6.45
N ILE A 235 -28.34 -26.07 -5.35
CA ILE A 235 -27.72 -24.82 -4.93
C ILE A 235 -26.55 -25.19 -4.02
N ARG A 236 -25.35 -24.80 -4.41
CA ARG A 236 -24.13 -24.98 -3.62
C ARG A 236 -23.69 -23.63 -3.05
N GLY A 237 -23.57 -23.56 -1.72
CA GLY A 237 -22.81 -22.53 -1.02
C GLY A 237 -21.46 -23.11 -0.59
N LEU A 238 -20.36 -22.52 -1.04
CA LEU A 238 -19.01 -22.91 -0.64
C LEU A 238 -18.27 -21.69 -0.13
N TRP A 239 -17.92 -21.68 1.15
CA TRP A 239 -17.10 -20.66 1.77
C TRP A 239 -15.71 -21.22 2.02
N LEU A 240 -14.68 -20.60 1.44
CA LEU A 240 -13.28 -20.95 1.66
C LEU A 240 -12.64 -19.85 2.51
N GLU A 241 -11.91 -20.20 3.56
CA GLU A 241 -11.25 -19.22 4.45
C GLU A 241 -10.16 -18.42 3.71
N TYR A 242 -9.63 -18.96 2.62
CA TYR A 242 -8.54 -18.39 1.84
C TYR A 242 -9.02 -17.77 0.52
N ASP A 243 -8.25 -16.80 0.01
CA ASP A 243 -8.49 -16.17 -1.28
C ASP A 243 -7.48 -16.66 -2.33
N HIS A 244 -7.97 -17.43 -3.29
CA HIS A 244 -7.17 -17.96 -4.40
C HIS A 244 -7.21 -17.09 -5.66
N TYR A 245 -8.11 -16.12 -5.72
CA TYR A 245 -8.42 -15.41 -6.95
C TYR A 245 -7.71 -14.07 -7.04
N SER A 246 -7.58 -13.35 -5.92
CA SER A 246 -6.93 -12.04 -5.94
C SER A 246 -5.53 -12.06 -6.52
N VAL A 247 -4.73 -13.12 -6.28
CA VAL A 247 -3.36 -13.21 -6.80
C VAL A 247 -3.30 -13.22 -8.34
N GLU A 248 -4.35 -13.69 -9.00
CA GLU A 248 -4.46 -13.73 -10.46
C GLU A 248 -4.84 -12.37 -11.07
N ALA A 249 -5.24 -11.41 -10.24
CA ALA A 249 -5.70 -10.11 -10.73
C ALA A 249 -4.54 -9.16 -11.04
N ASP A 250 -4.66 -8.44 -12.16
CA ASP A 250 -3.66 -7.46 -12.59
C ASP A 250 -3.44 -6.35 -11.55
N SER A 251 -4.48 -5.99 -10.79
CA SER A 251 -4.40 -4.96 -9.75
C SER A 251 -3.86 -5.47 -8.39
N TYR A 252 -3.52 -6.75 -8.27
CA TYR A 252 -3.03 -7.33 -7.02
C TYR A 252 -1.58 -6.93 -6.74
N ARG A 253 -0.72 -7.06 -7.75
CA ARG A 253 0.71 -6.81 -7.60
C ARG A 253 1.03 -5.33 -7.68
N ILE A 254 2.06 -4.93 -6.94
CA ILE A 254 2.63 -3.59 -7.06
C ILE A 254 3.20 -3.46 -8.48
N PRO A 255 2.90 -2.39 -9.22
CA PRO A 255 3.51 -2.13 -10.52
C PRO A 255 5.04 -2.10 -10.42
N ALA A 256 5.72 -2.77 -11.36
CA ALA A 256 7.17 -2.76 -11.43
C ALA A 256 7.69 -1.38 -11.85
N LEU A 257 8.74 -0.90 -11.19
CA LEU A 257 9.41 0.34 -11.57
C LEU A 257 10.55 0.06 -12.55
N PRO A 258 10.80 0.97 -13.51
CA PRO A 258 11.99 0.94 -14.35
C PRO A 258 13.27 0.88 -13.52
N GLU A 259 14.25 0.14 -14.04
CA GLU A 259 15.50 -0.11 -13.31
C GLU A 259 16.27 1.17 -12.98
N HIS A 260 16.21 2.19 -13.84
CA HIS A 260 16.83 3.48 -13.58
C HIS A 260 16.24 4.19 -12.35
N LEU A 261 14.92 4.13 -12.12
CA LEU A 261 14.27 4.70 -10.93
C LEU A 261 14.53 3.88 -9.67
N LEU A 262 14.66 2.56 -9.81
CA LEU A 262 15.07 1.69 -8.70
C LEU A 262 16.50 2.02 -8.25
N ARG A 263 17.45 2.11 -9.20
CA ARG A 263 18.85 2.44 -8.91
C ARG A 263 19.05 3.82 -8.29
N LEU A 264 18.16 4.78 -8.57
CA LEU A 264 18.21 6.11 -7.95
C LEU A 264 18.02 6.06 -6.43
N TRP A 265 17.16 5.19 -5.92
CA TRP A 265 16.81 5.15 -4.49
C TRP A 265 17.24 3.88 -3.76
N ASP A 266 17.72 2.86 -4.46
CA ASP A 266 18.27 1.65 -3.87
C ASP A 266 19.77 1.80 -3.56
N THR A 267 20.11 2.82 -2.77
CA THR A 267 21.47 3.08 -2.31
C THR A 267 21.48 3.55 -0.86
N HIS A 268 22.66 3.50 -0.23
CA HIS A 268 22.88 4.05 1.10
C HIS A 268 23.22 5.55 1.03
N LEU A 269 22.95 6.27 2.11
CA LEU A 269 23.11 7.73 2.17
C LEU A 269 24.53 8.21 1.81
N LEU A 270 25.58 7.46 2.18
CA LEU A 270 26.96 7.78 1.82
C LEU A 270 27.19 7.81 0.30
N GLU A 271 26.70 6.78 -0.40
CA GLU A 271 26.87 6.66 -1.85
C GLU A 271 26.04 7.71 -2.58
N PHE A 272 24.83 7.98 -2.08
CA PHE A 272 24.00 9.07 -2.56
C PHE A 272 24.70 10.43 -2.40
N ALA A 273 25.25 10.72 -1.21
CA ALA A 273 25.96 11.97 -0.95
C ALA A 273 27.19 12.14 -1.85
N ARG A 274 27.89 11.04 -2.16
CA ARG A 274 29.02 11.03 -3.10
C ARG A 274 28.56 11.36 -4.53
N ARG A 275 27.56 10.65 -5.05
CA ARG A 275 27.01 10.88 -6.40
C ARG A 275 26.43 12.27 -6.56
N GLU A 276 25.70 12.75 -5.56
CA GLU A 276 25.14 14.10 -5.56
C GLU A 276 26.24 15.15 -5.64
N GLN A 277 27.36 14.94 -4.92
CA GLN A 277 28.50 15.84 -4.98
C GLN A 277 29.22 15.79 -6.33
N GLU A 278 29.47 14.60 -6.87
CA GLU A 278 30.06 14.39 -8.20
C GLU A 278 29.21 15.08 -9.29
N GLU A 279 27.88 14.92 -9.22
CA GLU A 279 26.93 15.56 -10.11
C GLU A 279 26.96 17.10 -9.99
N LYS A 280 26.98 17.62 -8.77
CA LYS A 280 27.09 19.07 -8.53
C LYS A 280 28.40 19.63 -9.08
N VAL A 281 29.51 18.89 -9.01
CA VAL A 281 30.78 19.29 -9.61
C VAL A 281 30.67 19.27 -11.13
N ARG A 282 30.14 18.19 -11.73
CA ARG A 282 29.95 18.09 -13.18
C ARG A 282 29.09 19.22 -13.74
N ILE A 283 27.96 19.53 -13.08
CA ILE A 283 27.10 20.65 -13.48
C ILE A 283 27.86 21.99 -13.37
N ARG A 284 28.68 22.20 -12.33
CA ARG A 284 29.48 23.43 -12.21
C ARG A 284 30.50 23.55 -13.34
N GLU A 285 31.10 22.45 -13.78
CA GLU A 285 32.03 22.39 -14.92
C GLU A 285 31.32 22.66 -16.24
N GLU A 286 30.18 22.00 -16.50
CA GLU A 286 29.33 22.23 -17.68
C GLU A 286 28.87 23.70 -17.77
N GLN A 287 28.53 24.29 -16.61
CA GLN A 287 28.10 25.69 -16.51
C GLN A 287 29.27 26.69 -16.39
N ALA A 288 30.53 26.27 -16.44
CA ALA A 288 31.66 27.17 -16.18
C ALA A 288 31.76 28.28 -17.22
N GLU A 289 31.63 27.93 -18.51
CA GLU A 289 31.63 28.89 -19.63
C GLU A 289 30.44 29.84 -19.55
N ASP A 290 29.25 29.28 -19.28
CA ASP A 290 28.00 30.02 -19.10
C ASP A 290 28.05 31.03 -17.94
N ARG A 291 28.69 30.66 -16.83
CA ARG A 291 28.92 31.55 -15.67
C ARG A 291 29.97 32.61 -16.02
N ARG A 292 30.99 32.26 -16.81
CA ARG A 292 32.01 33.20 -17.27
C ARG A 292 31.39 34.26 -18.18
N LEU A 293 30.59 33.85 -19.17
CA LEU A 293 29.87 34.74 -20.09
C LEU A 293 28.93 35.70 -19.35
N ARG A 294 28.24 35.24 -18.29
CA ARG A 294 27.41 36.13 -17.45
C ARG A 294 28.22 37.15 -16.65
N LEU A 295 29.40 36.76 -16.16
CA LEU A 295 30.31 37.70 -15.51
C LEU A 295 30.90 38.70 -16.50
N GLU A 296 31.12 38.30 -17.75
CA GLU A 296 31.55 39.17 -18.85
C GLU A 296 30.43 40.12 -19.29
N GLU A 297 29.20 39.64 -19.45
CA GLU A 297 28.03 40.47 -19.74
C GLU A 297 27.80 41.52 -18.63
N LYS A 298 27.87 41.13 -17.35
CA LYS A 298 27.80 42.08 -16.22
C LYS A 298 28.92 43.14 -16.27
N LYS A 299 30.12 42.76 -16.73
CA LYS A 299 31.24 43.69 -16.91
C LYS A 299 31.07 44.58 -18.15
N GLU A 300 30.54 44.07 -19.25
CA GLU A 300 30.25 44.88 -20.44
C GLU A 300 29.13 45.88 -20.17
N ILE A 301 28.11 45.49 -19.41
CA ILE A 301 27.06 46.39 -18.93
C ILE A 301 27.67 47.48 -18.04
N LEU A 302 28.63 47.13 -17.18
CA LEU A 302 29.41 48.10 -16.39
C LEU A 302 30.26 49.02 -17.28
N GLU A 303 30.94 48.48 -18.28
CA GLU A 303 31.80 49.24 -19.20
C GLU A 303 30.99 50.19 -20.08
N ARG A 304 29.81 49.77 -20.56
CA ARG A 304 28.86 50.65 -21.29
C ARG A 304 28.30 51.76 -20.39
N MET A 305 28.16 51.51 -19.09
CA MET A 305 27.79 52.54 -18.11
C MET A 305 28.95 53.50 -17.79
N GLU A 306 30.19 53.01 -17.78
CA GLU A 306 31.40 53.82 -17.59
C GLU A 306 31.79 54.64 -18.83
N HIS A 307 31.51 54.10 -20.02
CA HIS A 307 31.85 54.68 -21.33
C HIS A 307 30.64 54.67 -22.29
N PRO A 308 29.75 55.67 -22.19
CA PRO A 308 28.59 55.77 -23.10
C PRO A 308 29.04 55.98 -24.55
N PRO A 309 28.41 55.32 -25.55
CA PRO A 309 28.76 55.54 -26.95
C PRO A 309 28.44 56.98 -27.37
N VAL A 310 29.41 57.67 -27.98
CA VAL A 310 29.24 59.04 -28.49
C VAL A 310 28.33 59.00 -29.72
N SER A 311 27.16 59.65 -29.65
CA SER A 311 26.27 59.84 -30.79
C SER A 311 26.97 60.62 -31.92
N PRO A 312 26.84 60.22 -33.21
CA PRO A 312 27.40 60.99 -34.32
C PRO A 312 26.67 62.33 -34.44
N ARG A 313 27.45 63.43 -34.38
CA ARG A 313 26.95 64.80 -34.50
C ARG A 313 26.37 65.04 -35.90
N LEU A 314 25.09 65.39 -35.97
CA LEU A 314 24.46 65.93 -37.19
C LEU A 314 24.91 67.38 -37.39
N ASP A 315 25.45 67.66 -38.59
CA ASP A 315 25.93 68.96 -39.04
C ASP A 315 24.81 70.02 -39.09
N GLY A 316 25.07 71.18 -38.48
CA GLY A 316 24.14 72.31 -38.42
C GLY A 316 24.28 73.27 -39.60
N GLY A 317 23.36 73.19 -40.56
CA GLY A 317 23.12 74.23 -41.56
C GLY A 317 22.26 75.37 -40.99
N ARG A 318 22.87 76.56 -40.81
CA ARG A 318 22.19 77.80 -40.39
C ARG A 318 21.28 78.37 -41.49
N LYS A 319 20.07 78.85 -41.14
CA LYS A 319 19.48 80.08 -41.70
C LYS A 319 18.45 80.74 -40.75
N ARG A 320 18.43 82.08 -40.83
CA ARG A 320 17.86 83.10 -39.92
C ARG A 320 16.38 83.43 -40.18
N GLY A 321 15.68 83.99 -39.17
CA GLY A 321 14.55 84.93 -39.36
C GLY A 321 13.47 84.90 -38.27
N GLY A 322 13.17 86.04 -37.63
CA GLY A 322 12.18 86.23 -36.53
C GLY A 322 10.70 86.13 -36.97
N LYS A 323 9.64 86.40 -36.18
CA LYS A 323 9.41 87.24 -34.98
C LYS A 323 8.05 86.81 -34.35
N LYS A 324 7.95 86.79 -33.01
CA LYS A 324 6.77 86.91 -32.08
C LYS A 324 5.36 86.43 -32.50
N GLN A 325 4.74 85.54 -31.69
CA GLN A 325 3.58 85.85 -30.81
C GLN A 325 3.25 84.70 -29.82
N ARG A 326 2.69 85.06 -28.65
CA ARG A 326 2.42 84.21 -27.47
C ARG A 326 1.17 83.33 -27.63
N LYS A 327 1.21 82.10 -27.10
CA LYS A 327 0.12 81.50 -26.30
C LYS A 327 0.72 80.59 -25.22
N LEU A 328 0.24 80.75 -23.99
CA LEU A 328 0.59 79.92 -22.84
C LEU A 328 -0.06 78.53 -22.96
N GLN A 329 0.68 77.46 -22.63
CA GLN A 329 0.30 76.47 -21.61
C GLN A 329 1.45 75.47 -21.33
N SER A 330 1.65 75.24 -20.02
CA SER A 330 2.44 74.22 -19.28
C SER A 330 3.71 73.59 -19.89
N ALA A 331 4.87 73.91 -19.28
CA ALA A 331 6.06 73.06 -19.33
C ALA A 331 6.85 73.16 -18.00
N ARG A 332 6.43 72.38 -16.99
CA ARG A 332 7.29 71.94 -15.89
C ARG A 332 7.35 70.42 -16.01
N GLY A 333 8.43 69.89 -16.59
CA GLY A 333 8.58 68.43 -16.77
C GLY A 333 9.71 67.95 -17.69
N GLY A 334 10.50 68.84 -18.31
CA GLY A 334 11.46 68.44 -19.35
C GLY A 334 12.77 67.78 -18.89
N LYS A 335 13.16 67.86 -17.61
CA LYS A 335 14.49 67.37 -17.17
C LYS A 335 14.50 65.98 -16.51
N GLN A 336 13.36 65.49 -16.03
CA GLN A 336 13.25 64.11 -15.52
C GLN A 336 13.00 63.11 -16.66
N SER A 337 12.21 63.51 -17.66
CA SER A 337 11.89 62.65 -18.81
C SER A 337 13.09 62.36 -19.74
N GLU A 338 14.06 63.27 -19.87
CA GLU A 338 15.31 63.01 -20.60
C GLU A 338 16.26 62.11 -19.82
N PHE A 339 16.31 62.20 -18.49
CA PHE A 339 17.15 61.33 -17.67
C PHE A 339 16.58 59.90 -17.61
N GLU A 340 15.26 59.75 -17.49
CA GLU A 340 14.57 58.46 -17.56
C GLU A 340 14.61 57.86 -18.97
N SER A 341 14.48 58.64 -20.04
CA SER A 341 14.61 58.11 -21.41
C SER A 341 16.05 57.71 -21.75
N THR A 342 17.05 58.43 -21.23
CA THR A 342 18.47 58.08 -21.37
C THR A 342 18.83 56.84 -20.54
N LEU A 343 18.30 56.69 -19.32
CA LEU A 343 18.43 55.46 -18.52
C LEU A 343 17.74 54.26 -19.18
N THR A 344 16.58 54.48 -19.82
CA THR A 344 15.83 53.43 -20.53
C THR A 344 16.51 53.03 -21.84
N SER A 345 17.27 53.93 -22.49
CA SER A 345 18.11 53.58 -23.65
C SER A 345 19.48 53.00 -23.28
N MET A 346 19.88 53.06 -22.00
CA MET A 346 21.16 52.58 -21.48
C MET A 346 21.09 51.19 -20.82
N LEU A 347 19.88 50.70 -20.50
CA LEU A 347 19.65 49.34 -20.02
C LEU A 347 19.32 48.43 -21.22
N PRO A 348 19.93 47.24 -21.35
CA PRO A 348 19.58 46.30 -22.40
C PRO A 348 18.09 45.98 -22.37
N SER A 349 17.47 45.79 -23.54
CA SER A 349 16.08 45.33 -23.58
C SER A 349 15.96 43.98 -22.85
N LYS A 350 14.80 43.63 -22.27
CA LYS A 350 14.59 42.32 -21.61
C LYS A 350 14.96 41.11 -22.50
N THR A 351 15.06 41.32 -23.81
CA THR A 351 15.42 40.34 -24.84
C THR A 351 16.94 40.16 -25.02
N GLU A 352 17.77 41.07 -24.49
CA GLU A 352 19.24 41.07 -24.63
C GLU A 352 19.98 40.47 -23.43
N LEU A 353 19.28 40.19 -22.32
CA LEU A 353 19.88 39.57 -21.14
C LEU A 353 19.96 38.05 -21.29
N LEU A 354 21.08 37.44 -20.89
CA LEU A 354 21.21 35.98 -20.85
C LEU A 354 20.09 35.34 -19.98
N PRO A 355 19.49 34.22 -20.41
CA PRO A 355 18.45 33.54 -19.65
C PRO A 355 18.96 33.07 -18.29
N TYR A 356 18.03 32.94 -17.32
CA TYR A 356 18.33 32.48 -15.96
C TYR A 356 19.11 31.16 -15.96
N LEU A 357 20.23 31.12 -15.24
CA LEU A 357 20.99 29.88 -15.03
C LEU A 357 20.55 29.23 -13.73
N PRO A 358 19.91 28.05 -13.77
CA PRO A 358 19.59 27.34 -12.54
C PRO A 358 20.86 26.88 -11.82
N THR A 359 20.85 26.97 -10.49
CA THR A 359 21.98 26.48 -9.69
C THR A 359 22.10 24.95 -9.74
N PRO A 360 23.28 24.36 -9.46
CA PRO A 360 23.43 22.90 -9.44
C PRO A 360 22.46 22.23 -8.44
N ASN A 361 22.20 22.89 -7.32
CA ASN A 361 21.21 22.44 -6.35
C ASN A 361 19.79 22.47 -6.92
N GLU A 362 19.40 23.49 -7.68
CA GLU A 362 18.09 23.56 -8.33
C GLU A 362 17.91 22.46 -9.37
N ILE A 363 18.91 22.22 -10.21
CA ILE A 363 18.85 21.16 -11.24
C ILE A 363 18.72 19.78 -10.58
N VAL A 364 19.50 19.50 -9.54
CA VAL A 364 19.41 18.23 -8.79
C VAL A 364 18.03 18.08 -8.15
N ARG A 365 17.50 19.14 -7.53
CA ARG A 365 16.16 19.11 -6.91
C ARG A 365 15.04 18.92 -7.94
N GLU A 366 15.12 19.57 -9.09
CA GLU A 366 14.15 19.41 -10.18
C GLU A 366 14.14 17.97 -10.71
N ARG A 367 15.33 17.36 -10.91
CA ARG A 367 15.44 15.97 -11.35
C ARG A 367 14.84 14.99 -10.34
N GLU A 368 15.07 15.20 -9.05
CA GLU A 368 14.46 14.37 -8.00
C GLU A 368 12.95 14.54 -7.92
N GLU A 369 12.46 15.77 -8.06
CA GLU A 369 11.03 16.07 -8.09
C GLU A 369 10.36 15.39 -9.29
N ASN A 370 10.98 15.44 -10.47
CA ASN A 370 10.51 14.74 -11.66
C ASN A 370 10.50 13.21 -11.46
N ALA A 371 11.58 12.63 -10.92
CA ALA A 371 11.64 11.21 -10.60
C ALA A 371 10.56 10.80 -9.58
N ARG A 372 10.31 11.64 -8.57
CA ARG A 372 9.27 11.44 -7.56
C ARG A 372 7.87 11.43 -8.17
N LEU A 373 7.57 12.40 -9.03
CA LEU A 373 6.28 12.49 -9.74
C LEU A 373 6.08 11.30 -10.69
N GLU A 374 7.14 10.90 -11.40
CA GLU A 374 7.13 9.74 -12.28
C GLU A 374 6.84 8.45 -11.49
N VAL A 375 7.50 8.23 -10.36
CA VAL A 375 7.25 7.05 -9.53
C VAL A 375 5.88 7.07 -8.89
N ARG A 376 5.38 8.22 -8.46
CA ARG A 376 3.99 8.32 -7.99
C ARG A 376 3.00 7.91 -9.08
N LYS A 377 3.24 8.32 -10.33
CA LYS A 377 2.42 7.97 -11.49
C LYS A 377 2.52 6.50 -11.85
N LEU A 378 3.71 5.92 -11.86
CA LEU A 378 3.94 4.50 -12.22
C LEU A 378 3.40 3.53 -11.16
N LEU A 379 3.47 3.90 -9.88
CA LEU A 379 2.92 3.11 -8.78
C LEU A 379 1.39 3.20 -8.67
N PHE A 380 0.75 4.11 -9.39
CA PHE A 380 -0.70 4.24 -9.39
C PHE A 380 -1.34 3.28 -10.39
N THR A 381 -2.03 2.27 -9.87
CA THR A 381 -2.82 1.34 -10.69
C THR A 381 -4.18 1.94 -11.04
N ARG A 382 -4.41 2.15 -12.33
CA ARG A 382 -5.71 2.60 -12.86
C ARG A 382 -6.62 1.40 -13.14
N CYS A 383 -7.80 1.40 -12.54
CA CYS A 383 -8.83 0.38 -12.77
C CYS A 383 -10.09 1.02 -13.39
N GLU A 384 -10.91 0.21 -14.05
CA GLU A 384 -12.25 0.62 -14.48
C GLU A 384 -13.13 0.96 -13.26
N LYS A 385 -14.18 1.78 -13.43
CA LYS A 385 -15.06 2.17 -12.31
C LYS A 385 -15.72 0.99 -11.60
N ILE A 386 -16.02 -0.07 -12.35
CA ILE A 386 -16.65 -1.31 -11.86
C ILE A 386 -15.64 -2.34 -11.37
N GLN A 387 -14.34 -2.11 -11.55
CA GLN A 387 -13.28 -3.04 -11.15
C GLN A 387 -12.77 -2.65 -9.77
N VAL A 388 -12.69 -3.63 -8.87
CA VAL A 388 -12.11 -3.42 -7.55
C VAL A 388 -10.60 -3.32 -7.68
N ASN A 389 -10.05 -2.18 -7.28
CA ASN A 389 -8.61 -1.97 -7.26
C ASN A 389 -8.01 -2.64 -6.00
N LEU A 390 -7.33 -3.77 -6.17
CA LEU A 390 -6.72 -4.51 -5.07
C LEU A 390 -5.49 -3.83 -4.47
N ARG A 391 -5.01 -2.72 -5.05
CA ARG A 391 -4.03 -1.83 -4.38
C ARG A 391 -4.69 -0.92 -3.34
N LYS A 392 -6.01 -0.72 -3.41
CA LYS A 392 -6.80 0.04 -2.43
C LYS A 392 -7.61 -0.85 -1.48
N TYR A 393 -8.08 -1.98 -1.99
CA TYR A 393 -8.93 -2.91 -1.26
C TYR A 393 -8.26 -4.26 -1.07
N ARG A 394 -8.67 -5.01 -0.05
CA ARG A 394 -8.26 -6.40 0.18
C ARG A 394 -9.51 -7.26 0.36
N ILE A 395 -9.55 -8.43 -0.27
CA ILE A 395 -10.59 -9.41 0.01
C ILE A 395 -10.31 -10.03 1.38
N LEU A 396 -11.27 -9.94 2.29
CA LEU A 396 -11.19 -10.45 3.66
C LEU A 396 -12.31 -11.44 3.94
N GLY A 397 -12.09 -12.33 4.90
CA GLY A 397 -13.03 -13.40 5.25
C GLY A 397 -12.97 -14.59 4.30
N GLY A 398 -12.02 -14.59 3.37
CA GLY A 398 -11.91 -15.60 2.33
C GLY A 398 -12.88 -15.33 1.18
N VAL A 399 -13.33 -16.39 0.54
CA VAL A 399 -14.11 -16.32 -0.70
C VAL A 399 -15.36 -17.19 -0.58
N PHE A 400 -16.49 -16.59 -0.90
CA PHE A 400 -17.80 -17.20 -0.85
C PHE A 400 -18.29 -17.46 -2.27
N ARG A 401 -18.69 -18.70 -2.55
CA ARG A 401 -19.11 -19.13 -3.88
C ARG A 401 -20.54 -19.64 -3.83
N VAL A 402 -21.38 -19.13 -4.73
CA VAL A 402 -22.74 -19.61 -4.97
C VAL A 402 -22.79 -20.20 -6.36
N ASP A 403 -23.09 -21.48 -6.47
CA ASP A 403 -23.28 -22.16 -7.74
C ASP A 403 -24.66 -22.79 -7.83
N LEU A 404 -25.16 -22.85 -9.05
CA LEU A 404 -26.27 -23.71 -9.42
C LEU A 404 -25.70 -24.87 -10.26
N LEU A 405 -25.92 -26.10 -9.81
CA LEU A 405 -25.34 -27.32 -10.39
C LEU A 405 -26.46 -28.19 -10.95
N TYR A 406 -26.26 -28.86 -12.08
CA TYR A 406 -27.14 -29.96 -12.49
C TYR A 406 -26.93 -31.17 -11.59
N GLN A 407 -28.03 -31.83 -11.20
CA GLN A 407 -27.96 -33.12 -10.52
C GLN A 407 -27.48 -34.18 -11.51
N PRO A 408 -26.40 -34.93 -11.20
CA PRO A 408 -26.03 -36.12 -11.97
C PRO A 408 -27.18 -37.15 -12.00
N PRO A 409 -27.17 -38.10 -12.94
CA PRO A 409 -28.16 -39.18 -12.95
C PRO A 409 -28.17 -39.92 -11.61
N GLN A 410 -29.33 -39.93 -10.95
CA GLN A 410 -29.51 -40.60 -9.66
C GLN A 410 -29.66 -42.12 -9.84
N PRO A 411 -29.26 -42.94 -8.85
CA PRO A 411 -29.49 -44.38 -8.87
C PRO A 411 -30.98 -44.68 -8.93
N LYS A 412 -31.36 -45.59 -9.82
CA LYS A 412 -32.71 -46.13 -9.90
C LYS A 412 -32.73 -47.50 -9.25
N ASP A 413 -33.60 -47.66 -8.27
CA ASP A 413 -33.87 -48.97 -7.68
C ASP A 413 -34.64 -49.83 -8.68
N LEU A 414 -34.08 -51.00 -9.02
CA LEU A 414 -34.72 -52.00 -9.87
C LEU A 414 -35.34 -53.14 -9.03
N GLY A 415 -35.30 -53.04 -7.70
CA GLY A 415 -35.67 -54.08 -6.75
C GLY A 415 -34.58 -55.14 -6.58
N ARG A 416 -34.78 -56.06 -5.63
CA ARG A 416 -33.84 -57.17 -5.32
C ARG A 416 -32.40 -56.69 -5.09
N GLU A 417 -32.23 -55.63 -4.31
CA GLU A 417 -30.93 -55.02 -3.98
C GLU A 417 -30.10 -54.58 -5.20
N THR A 418 -30.73 -54.44 -6.36
CA THR A 418 -30.05 -54.05 -7.61
C THR A 418 -30.38 -52.60 -7.93
N SER A 419 -29.34 -51.76 -8.04
CA SER A 419 -29.48 -50.37 -8.46
C SER A 419 -28.76 -50.13 -9.78
N LEU A 420 -29.35 -49.30 -10.65
CA LEU A 420 -28.76 -48.90 -11.92
C LEU A 420 -28.57 -47.39 -11.95
N THR A 421 -27.34 -46.95 -12.25
CA THR A 421 -27.02 -45.52 -12.36
C THR A 421 -26.34 -45.25 -13.69
N THR A 422 -26.87 -44.32 -14.47
CA THR A 422 -26.23 -43.87 -15.71
C THR A 422 -24.96 -43.07 -15.37
N LEU A 423 -23.83 -43.45 -15.95
CA LEU A 423 -22.57 -42.75 -15.80
C LEU A 423 -22.35 -41.81 -16.99
N GLU A 424 -22.24 -40.52 -16.72
CA GLU A 424 -21.85 -39.52 -17.72
C GLU A 424 -20.35 -39.23 -17.61
N LEU A 425 -19.67 -39.15 -18.76
CA LEU A 425 -18.26 -38.78 -18.86
C LEU A 425 -18.13 -37.41 -19.55
N PRO A 426 -17.24 -36.51 -19.07
CA PRO A 426 -16.35 -36.67 -17.92
C PRO A 426 -17.09 -36.68 -16.56
N LYS A 427 -16.50 -37.32 -15.53
CA LYS A 427 -17.03 -37.37 -14.15
C LYS A 427 -16.86 -36.01 -13.45
N GLU A 428 -17.55 -34.97 -13.91
CA GLU A 428 -17.39 -33.60 -13.42
C GLU A 428 -18.73 -32.89 -13.19
N PRO A 429 -18.81 -31.94 -12.26
CA PRO A 429 -20.04 -31.19 -12.02
C PRO A 429 -20.36 -30.29 -13.21
N LYS A 430 -21.61 -30.32 -13.67
CA LYS A 430 -22.11 -29.42 -14.72
C LYS A 430 -22.78 -28.21 -14.07
N PHE A 431 -22.23 -27.02 -14.32
CA PHE A 431 -22.75 -25.75 -13.81
C PHE A 431 -23.89 -25.24 -14.68
N VAL A 432 -24.94 -24.72 -14.05
CA VAL A 432 -26.05 -24.03 -14.72
C VAL A 432 -25.65 -22.55 -14.85
N PRO A 433 -25.51 -22.02 -16.08
CA PRO A 433 -25.21 -20.61 -16.25
C PRO A 433 -26.40 -19.76 -15.79
N PHE A 434 -26.15 -18.85 -14.86
CA PHE A 434 -27.13 -17.86 -14.41
C PHE A 434 -26.57 -16.46 -14.64
N TYR A 435 -27.24 -15.69 -15.51
CA TYR A 435 -26.92 -14.30 -15.78
C TYR A 435 -28.19 -13.50 -16.06
N ARG A 436 -28.32 -12.36 -15.38
CA ARG A 436 -29.39 -11.37 -15.52
C ARG A 436 -28.72 -9.99 -15.52
N SER A 437 -28.83 -9.28 -16.63
CA SER A 437 -28.37 -7.89 -16.71
C SER A 437 -29.38 -6.98 -16.05
N TYR A 438 -28.90 -6.09 -15.19
CA TYR A 438 -29.70 -5.02 -14.60
C TYR A 438 -28.91 -3.72 -14.70
N GLU A 439 -29.53 -2.71 -15.29
CA GLU A 439 -28.97 -1.37 -15.37
C GLU A 439 -29.76 -0.46 -14.45
N THR A 440 -29.07 0.26 -13.57
CA THR A 440 -29.71 1.26 -12.72
C THR A 440 -30.32 2.33 -13.63
N PRO A 441 -31.61 2.67 -13.48
CA PRO A 441 -32.25 3.70 -14.28
C PRO A 441 -31.47 5.00 -14.20
N GLN A 442 -31.26 5.65 -15.35
CA GLN A 442 -30.73 7.01 -15.36
C GLN A 442 -31.75 7.92 -14.69
N GLN A 443 -31.27 8.92 -13.93
CA GLN A 443 -32.16 9.91 -13.34
C GLN A 443 -33.03 10.51 -14.45
N PRO A 444 -34.37 10.56 -14.26
CA PRO A 444 -35.25 11.21 -15.21
C PRO A 444 -34.75 12.62 -15.53
N GLU A 445 -34.68 12.99 -16.81
CA GLU A 445 -34.61 14.41 -17.17
C GLU A 445 -35.85 15.12 -16.60
N ASP A 446 -35.70 16.39 -16.19
CA ASP A 446 -36.69 17.30 -15.54
C ASP A 446 -37.94 17.61 -16.40
N SER A 447 -38.49 16.58 -17.05
CA SER A 447 -39.76 16.64 -17.78
C SER A 447 -40.89 16.24 -16.83
N GLU A 448 -42.00 16.97 -16.86
CA GLU A 448 -43.23 16.62 -16.15
C GLU A 448 -43.77 15.26 -16.66
N ARG A 449 -43.36 14.17 -16.01
CA ARG A 449 -43.82 12.81 -16.32
C ARG A 449 -45.16 12.56 -15.63
N THR A 450 -46.08 11.88 -16.32
CA THR A 450 -47.37 11.50 -15.73
C THR A 450 -47.18 10.45 -14.62
N PRO A 451 -48.01 10.46 -13.55
CA PRO A 451 -47.90 9.51 -12.44
C PRO A 451 -47.94 8.04 -12.87
N GLU A 452 -48.70 7.72 -13.92
CA GLU A 452 -48.86 6.37 -14.47
C GLU A 452 -47.57 5.83 -15.10
N VAL A 453 -46.79 6.69 -15.76
CA VAL A 453 -45.49 6.32 -16.35
C VAL A 453 -44.49 6.06 -15.24
N ILE A 454 -44.51 6.86 -14.18
CA ILE A 454 -43.65 6.68 -12.99
C ILE A 454 -43.99 5.37 -12.29
N GLU A 455 -45.27 5.05 -12.09
CA GLU A 455 -45.70 3.79 -11.47
C GLU A 455 -45.31 2.57 -12.33
N ALA A 456 -45.47 2.65 -13.65
CA ALA A 456 -45.05 1.60 -14.57
C ALA A 456 -43.53 1.39 -14.58
N GLU A 457 -42.74 2.48 -14.57
CA GLU A 457 -41.28 2.45 -14.46
C GLU A 457 -40.83 1.86 -13.13
N MET A 458 -41.44 2.26 -12.01
CA MET A 458 -41.16 1.70 -10.68
C MET A 458 -41.48 0.21 -10.62
N LYS A 459 -42.62 -0.21 -11.16
CA LYS A 459 -43.02 -1.62 -11.18
C LYS A 459 -42.11 -2.47 -12.07
N ALA A 460 -41.70 -1.94 -13.22
CA ALA A 460 -40.72 -2.60 -14.09
C ALA A 460 -39.36 -2.74 -13.39
N LEU A 461 -38.96 -1.73 -12.62
CA LEU A 461 -37.73 -1.76 -11.83
C LEU A 461 -37.79 -2.82 -10.73
N GLU A 462 -38.89 -2.89 -9.99
CA GLU A 462 -39.12 -3.90 -8.96
C GLU A 462 -39.05 -5.32 -9.55
N LEU A 463 -39.74 -5.55 -10.68
CA LEU A 463 -39.68 -6.84 -11.40
C LEU A 463 -38.26 -7.19 -11.85
N ALA A 464 -37.51 -6.20 -12.38
CA ALA A 464 -36.14 -6.41 -12.80
C ALA A 464 -35.22 -6.73 -11.61
N MET A 465 -35.45 -6.10 -10.45
CA MET A 465 -34.75 -6.45 -9.21
C MET A 465 -35.14 -7.84 -8.71
N GLU A 466 -36.42 -8.23 -8.76
CA GLU A 466 -36.92 -9.56 -8.33
C GLU A 466 -36.42 -10.70 -9.22
N ALA A 467 -36.00 -10.39 -10.44
CA ALA A 467 -35.32 -11.33 -11.34
C ALA A 467 -33.86 -11.62 -10.92
N LEU A 468 -33.30 -10.88 -9.96
CA LEU A 468 -31.94 -11.09 -9.42
C LEU A 468 -31.97 -12.00 -8.19
N VAL A 469 -30.85 -12.68 -7.92
CA VAL A 469 -30.70 -13.49 -6.70
C VAL A 469 -30.42 -12.56 -5.53
N LEU A 470 -31.23 -12.64 -4.47
CA LEU A 470 -31.01 -11.89 -3.24
C LEU A 470 -30.15 -12.73 -2.29
N VAL A 471 -29.02 -12.17 -1.88
CA VAL A 471 -28.11 -12.77 -0.90
C VAL A 471 -28.08 -11.88 0.33
N THR A 472 -28.26 -12.48 1.51
CA THR A 472 -28.06 -11.82 2.80
C THR A 472 -26.99 -12.59 3.55
N LEU A 473 -25.93 -11.91 3.98
CA LEU A 473 -24.84 -12.52 4.74
C LEU A 473 -24.56 -11.74 6.02
N LYS A 474 -24.21 -12.46 7.08
CA LYS A 474 -23.57 -11.87 8.27
C LYS A 474 -22.07 -11.79 8.04
N LEU A 475 -21.48 -10.64 8.35
CA LEU A 475 -20.04 -10.46 8.26
C LEU A 475 -19.33 -11.26 9.37
N PRO A 476 -18.14 -11.83 9.11
CA PRO A 476 -17.41 -12.56 10.13
C PRO A 476 -16.97 -11.66 11.29
N ASP A 477 -17.31 -12.05 12.53
CA ASP A 477 -16.94 -11.33 13.77
C ASP A 477 -15.43 -11.41 14.08
N SER A 478 -14.68 -12.21 13.29
CA SER A 478 -13.22 -12.37 13.37
C SER A 478 -12.43 -11.32 12.58
N ILE A 479 -13.10 -10.37 11.93
CA ILE A 479 -12.49 -9.34 11.07
C ILE A 479 -12.97 -7.96 11.49
N PHE A 480 -12.09 -6.96 11.38
CA PHE A 480 -12.44 -5.56 11.52
C PHE A 480 -13.00 -5.00 10.21
N TRP A 481 -14.17 -4.38 10.29
CA TRP A 481 -14.81 -3.62 9.21
C TRP A 481 -14.85 -2.14 9.60
N PHE A 482 -13.71 -1.45 9.47
CA PHE A 482 -13.60 -0.02 9.81
C PHE A 482 -14.40 0.90 8.89
N GLU A 483 -14.62 0.47 7.66
CA GLU A 483 -15.49 1.12 6.67
C GLU A 483 -16.46 0.09 6.09
N PRO A 484 -17.63 0.52 5.56
CA PRO A 484 -18.56 -0.37 4.89
C PRO A 484 -17.87 -1.16 3.76
N PRO A 485 -17.88 -2.51 3.81
CA PRO A 485 -17.20 -3.31 2.81
C PRO A 485 -17.90 -3.28 1.46
N LEU A 486 -17.14 -3.48 0.39
CA LEU A 486 -17.68 -3.66 -0.96
C LEU A 486 -17.87 -5.15 -1.25
N ILE A 487 -19.01 -5.50 -1.84
CA ILE A 487 -19.23 -6.85 -2.36
C ILE A 487 -18.77 -6.89 -3.81
N ALA A 488 -17.90 -7.84 -4.11
CA ALA A 488 -17.37 -8.04 -5.46
C ALA A 488 -17.57 -9.49 -5.91
N HIS A 489 -17.71 -9.69 -7.21
CA HIS A 489 -17.66 -10.99 -7.84
C HIS A 489 -16.38 -11.16 -8.67
N TRP A 490 -15.92 -12.39 -8.82
CA TRP A 490 -14.77 -12.68 -9.68
C TRP A 490 -15.23 -12.85 -11.13
N ILE A 491 -14.58 -12.17 -12.06
CA ILE A 491 -14.77 -12.33 -13.51
C ILE A 491 -13.58 -13.12 -14.06
N PRO A 492 -13.73 -14.42 -14.36
CA PRO A 492 -12.63 -15.25 -14.83
C PRO A 492 -12.02 -14.77 -16.15
N GLU A 493 -12.84 -14.23 -17.06
CA GLU A 493 -12.38 -13.82 -18.40
C GLU A 493 -11.45 -12.60 -18.34
N LYS A 494 -11.68 -11.70 -17.38
CA LYS A 494 -10.87 -10.51 -17.15
C LYS A 494 -9.83 -10.68 -16.04
N ARG A 495 -9.86 -11.83 -15.34
CA ARG A 495 -9.08 -12.08 -14.11
C ARG A 495 -9.17 -10.90 -13.14
N CYS A 496 -10.37 -10.46 -12.81
CA CYS A 496 -10.54 -9.33 -11.90
C CYS A 496 -11.77 -9.46 -11.00
N TRP A 497 -11.68 -8.81 -9.85
CA TRP A 497 -12.83 -8.55 -8.99
C TRP A 497 -13.60 -7.35 -9.51
N SER A 498 -14.91 -7.51 -9.63
CA SER A 498 -15.80 -6.45 -10.11
C SER A 498 -17.02 -6.30 -9.21
N THR A 499 -17.52 -5.08 -9.10
CA THR A 499 -18.83 -4.78 -8.50
C THR A 499 -19.93 -4.73 -9.58
N LYS A 500 -19.62 -5.14 -10.82
CA LYS A 500 -20.61 -5.27 -11.88
C LYS A 500 -21.63 -6.34 -11.49
N ASP A 501 -22.89 -6.14 -11.87
CA ASP A 501 -23.99 -7.06 -11.58
C ASP A 501 -24.29 -7.25 -10.08
N VAL A 502 -23.73 -6.41 -9.20
CA VAL A 502 -24.04 -6.33 -7.77
C VAL A 502 -24.86 -5.07 -7.51
N HIS A 503 -26.07 -5.23 -6.99
CA HIS A 503 -27.05 -4.16 -6.85
C HIS A 503 -27.72 -4.17 -5.47
N ASP A 504 -28.39 -3.08 -5.11
CA ASP A 504 -29.19 -2.95 -3.87
C ASP A 504 -28.42 -3.36 -2.60
N VAL A 505 -27.16 -2.93 -2.49
CA VAL A 505 -26.32 -3.25 -1.34
C VAL A 505 -26.81 -2.46 -0.12
N LYS A 506 -27.29 -3.17 0.89
CA LYS A 506 -27.78 -2.65 2.16
C LYS A 506 -26.92 -3.19 3.29
N TYR A 507 -26.11 -2.32 3.88
CA TYR A 507 -25.26 -2.65 5.02
C TYR A 507 -25.91 -2.18 6.32
N ASN A 508 -26.08 -3.10 7.27
CA ASN A 508 -26.50 -2.81 8.63
C ASN A 508 -25.29 -2.98 9.56
N GLU A 509 -24.77 -1.86 10.06
CA GLU A 509 -23.58 -1.81 10.89
C GLU A 509 -23.81 -2.42 12.29
N GLU A 510 -24.97 -2.22 12.90
CA GLU A 510 -25.29 -2.74 14.23
C GLU A 510 -25.36 -4.27 14.26
N LYS A 511 -25.96 -4.86 13.22
CA LYS A 511 -26.09 -6.32 13.09
C LYS A 511 -24.90 -6.95 12.37
N GLN A 512 -24.00 -6.14 11.80
CA GLN A 512 -22.94 -6.59 10.89
C GLN A 512 -23.48 -7.49 9.77
N THR A 513 -24.63 -7.12 9.19
CA THR A 513 -25.27 -7.88 8.09
C THR A 513 -25.32 -7.06 6.82
N ILE A 514 -25.01 -7.68 5.69
CA ILE A 514 -25.11 -7.06 4.36
C ILE A 514 -26.04 -7.87 3.47
N ALA A 515 -27.03 -7.19 2.88
CA ALA A 515 -27.94 -7.75 1.91
C ALA A 515 -27.69 -7.11 0.55
N PHE A 516 -27.64 -7.91 -0.51
CA PHE A 516 -27.38 -7.42 -1.87
C PHE A 516 -28.00 -8.36 -2.89
N ARG A 517 -28.24 -7.85 -4.10
CA ARG A 517 -28.75 -8.63 -5.23
C ARG A 517 -27.66 -8.85 -6.26
N ILE A 518 -27.56 -10.08 -6.78
CA ILE A 518 -26.58 -10.45 -7.81
C ILE A 518 -27.28 -10.89 -9.10
N GLY A 519 -26.79 -10.36 -10.22
CA GLY A 519 -27.19 -10.78 -11.56
C GLY A 519 -26.41 -12.00 -12.08
N ARG A 520 -25.28 -12.33 -11.45
CA ARG A 520 -24.41 -13.45 -11.86
C ARG A 520 -24.07 -14.32 -10.65
N LEU A 521 -24.26 -15.63 -10.78
CA LEU A 521 -23.78 -16.62 -9.83
C LEU A 521 -22.29 -16.92 -10.06
N GLY A 522 -21.60 -17.33 -9.00
CA GLY A 522 -20.20 -17.73 -9.06
C GLY A 522 -19.47 -17.37 -7.77
N VAL A 523 -18.28 -16.81 -7.93
CA VAL A 523 -17.35 -16.53 -6.83
C VAL A 523 -17.51 -15.07 -6.41
N HIS A 524 -17.65 -14.85 -5.10
CA HIS A 524 -17.85 -13.55 -4.47
C HIS A 524 -16.86 -13.34 -3.33
N GLY A 525 -16.49 -12.09 -3.09
CA GLY A 525 -15.55 -11.69 -2.05
C GLY A 525 -16.00 -10.40 -1.39
N ILE A 526 -15.57 -10.22 -0.13
CA ILE A 526 -15.86 -9.04 0.67
C ILE A 526 -14.60 -8.18 0.71
N ALA A 527 -14.63 -7.05 0.01
CA ALA A 527 -13.49 -6.15 -0.16
C ALA A 527 -13.50 -5.05 0.91
N ALA A 528 -12.51 -5.08 1.82
CA ALA A 528 -12.27 -4.03 2.80
C ALA A 528 -11.28 -2.99 2.30
N TYR A 529 -11.47 -1.73 2.67
CA TYR A 529 -10.54 -0.66 2.37
C TYR A 529 -9.27 -0.78 3.22
N LYS A 530 -8.09 -0.82 2.58
CA LYS A 530 -6.80 -1.04 3.26
C LYS A 530 -6.36 0.14 4.13
N TYR A 531 -6.77 1.35 3.78
CA TYR A 531 -6.17 2.57 4.32
C TYR A 531 -7.05 3.30 5.32
N ALA A 532 -8.05 2.63 5.91
CA ALA A 532 -8.96 3.24 6.90
C ALA A 532 -8.23 3.84 8.12
N ASN A 533 -7.04 3.32 8.45
CA ASN A 533 -6.21 3.76 9.57
C ASN A 533 -4.93 4.50 9.13
N LEU A 534 -4.90 5.01 7.90
CA LEU A 534 -3.83 5.85 7.38
C LEU A 534 -4.38 7.18 6.85
N PRO A 535 -3.64 8.29 6.99
CA PRO A 535 -2.35 8.41 7.68
C PRO A 535 -2.45 8.28 9.21
N PHE A 536 -1.32 7.98 9.85
CA PHE A 536 -1.23 7.97 11.32
C PHE A 536 -1.33 9.39 11.89
N GLN A 537 -1.98 9.50 13.04
CA GLN A 537 -2.14 10.77 13.77
C GLN A 537 -0.94 11.08 14.67
N SER A 538 -0.33 10.04 15.26
CA SER A 538 0.90 10.18 16.03
C SER A 538 1.60 8.83 16.19
N TRP A 539 2.89 8.87 16.54
CA TRP A 539 3.66 7.69 16.89
C TRP A 539 4.77 8.05 17.89
N GLU A 540 5.20 7.06 18.68
CA GLU A 540 6.30 7.18 19.64
C GLU A 540 7.11 5.87 19.66
N LEU A 541 8.42 5.97 19.52
CA LEU A 541 9.38 4.88 19.74
C LEU A 541 10.16 5.17 21.02
N LYS A 542 10.12 4.26 22.00
CA LYS A 542 10.82 4.41 23.29
C LYS A 542 11.49 3.11 23.74
N PRO A 543 12.52 3.19 24.59
CA PRO A 543 13.12 1.99 25.17
C PRO A 543 12.15 1.27 26.12
N GLU A 544 12.13 -0.06 26.07
CA GLU A 544 11.39 -0.88 27.04
C GLU A 544 12.15 -0.92 28.37
N THR A 545 11.56 -0.33 29.41
CA THR A 545 12.13 -0.38 30.76
C THR A 545 12.09 -1.80 31.32
N GLY A 546 13.26 -2.32 31.72
CA GLY A 546 13.35 -3.67 32.29
C GLY A 546 12.64 -3.77 33.64
N LYS A 547 11.84 -4.83 33.84
CA LYS A 547 11.47 -5.31 35.18
C LYS A 547 12.55 -6.31 35.61
N SER A 548 13.20 -6.07 36.75
CA SER A 548 14.25 -6.90 37.37
C SER A 548 15.60 -7.04 36.62
N GLY A 549 16.58 -6.20 36.98
CA GLY A 549 18.02 -6.45 36.80
C GLY A 549 18.62 -6.33 35.39
N ARG A 550 17.82 -6.40 34.31
CA ARG A 550 18.22 -5.93 32.97
C ARG A 550 17.95 -4.42 32.86
N GLU A 551 18.89 -3.63 32.36
CA GLU A 551 18.64 -2.18 32.17
C GLU A 551 17.55 -1.93 31.12
N PHE A 552 17.54 -2.69 30.00
CA PHE A 552 16.49 -2.65 28.96
C PHE A 552 16.17 -4.05 28.44
N ALA A 553 14.91 -4.28 28.08
CA ALA A 553 14.44 -5.54 27.51
C ALA A 553 14.21 -5.48 25.98
N GLY A 554 14.10 -4.28 25.41
CA GLY A 554 13.69 -4.09 24.02
C GLY A 554 13.33 -2.64 23.68
N ALA A 555 12.51 -2.46 22.64
CA ALA A 555 11.95 -1.17 22.22
C ALA A 555 10.43 -1.27 22.06
N ILE A 556 9.72 -0.17 22.28
CA ILE A 556 8.26 -0.07 22.18
C ILE A 556 7.93 0.97 21.11
N LEU A 557 7.18 0.57 20.08
CA LEU A 557 6.61 1.48 19.09
C LEU A 557 5.11 1.58 19.33
N THR A 558 4.64 2.78 19.69
CA THR A 558 3.22 3.11 19.81
C THR A 558 2.79 3.85 18.56
N VAL A 559 1.67 3.45 17.97
CA VAL A 559 1.07 4.06 16.77
C VAL A 559 -0.39 4.39 17.05
N THR A 560 -0.73 5.67 16.85
CA THR A 560 -2.10 6.16 16.95
C THR A 560 -2.61 6.47 15.54
N ALA A 561 -3.64 5.74 15.11
CA ALA A 561 -4.33 5.92 13.85
C ALA A 561 -5.71 6.58 14.06
N ALA A 562 -6.50 6.70 12.99
CA ALA A 562 -7.82 7.33 13.04
C ALA A 562 -8.80 6.62 13.99
N THR A 563 -8.86 5.29 13.96
CA THR A 563 -9.80 4.51 14.78
C THR A 563 -9.11 3.62 15.81
N VAL A 564 -7.81 3.37 15.67
CA VAL A 564 -7.09 2.40 16.50
C VAL A 564 -5.82 2.96 17.10
N HIS A 565 -5.45 2.43 18.26
CA HIS A 565 -4.19 2.69 18.94
C HIS A 565 -3.49 1.35 19.21
N ALA A 566 -2.30 1.15 18.64
CA ALA A 566 -1.55 -0.10 18.69
C ALA A 566 -0.17 0.10 19.32
N GLU A 567 0.22 -0.81 20.21
CA GLU A 567 1.54 -0.82 20.86
C GLU A 567 2.30 -2.10 20.51
N PHE A 568 3.42 -1.94 19.81
CA PHE A 568 4.31 -3.02 19.41
C PHE A 568 5.53 -3.06 20.32
N ILE A 569 5.82 -4.22 20.92
CA ILE A 569 7.04 -4.46 21.69
C ILE A 569 7.99 -5.32 20.85
N VAL A 570 9.22 -4.88 20.72
CA VAL A 570 10.30 -5.58 20.02
C VAL A 570 11.33 -6.06 21.02
N ARG A 571 11.61 -7.37 21.03
CA ARG A 571 12.67 -7.99 21.83
C ARG A 571 13.51 -8.87 20.91
N ASP A 572 14.78 -8.48 20.71
CA ASP A 572 15.70 -9.12 19.76
C ASP A 572 15.09 -9.30 18.35
N ASP A 573 14.80 -10.53 17.95
CA ASP A 573 14.27 -10.93 16.64
C ASP A 573 12.74 -11.11 16.61
N ARG A 574 12.05 -10.84 17.73
CA ARG A 574 10.60 -11.03 17.86
C ARG A 574 9.86 -9.73 18.12
N VAL A 575 8.64 -9.65 17.59
CA VAL A 575 7.70 -8.54 17.76
C VAL A 575 6.40 -9.07 18.35
N CYS A 576 5.81 -8.28 19.22
CA CYS A 576 4.55 -8.57 19.88
C CYS A 576 3.62 -7.37 19.79
N LEU A 577 2.34 -7.58 19.45
CA LEU A 577 1.30 -6.59 19.68
C LEU A 577 0.86 -6.67 21.15
N ASN A 578 1.34 -5.75 21.98
CA ASN A 578 1.14 -5.77 23.43
C ASN A 578 -0.23 -5.22 23.82
N SER A 579 -0.63 -4.10 23.23
CA SER A 579 -1.93 -3.48 23.48
C SER A 579 -2.55 -2.97 22.20
N PHE A 580 -3.88 -3.04 22.15
CA PHE A 580 -4.70 -2.56 21.05
C PHE A 580 -5.98 -1.95 21.62
N ALA A 581 -6.31 -0.73 21.21
CA ALA A 581 -7.50 -0.01 21.62
C ALA A 581 -8.20 0.65 20.43
N GLY A 582 -9.48 0.98 20.58
CA GLY A 582 -10.30 1.68 19.58
C GLY A 582 -11.28 0.80 18.79
N ALA A 583 -11.16 -0.53 18.89
CA ALA A 583 -12.15 -1.48 18.36
C ALA A 583 -12.31 -2.69 19.28
N ALA A 584 -13.31 -3.54 19.02
CA ALA A 584 -13.54 -4.75 19.81
C ALA A 584 -12.36 -5.73 19.68
N ASN A 585 -11.89 -6.30 20.79
CA ASN A 585 -10.71 -7.18 20.78
C ASN A 585 -10.98 -8.60 20.26
N THR A 586 -12.21 -8.93 19.82
CA THR A 586 -12.60 -10.28 19.37
C THR A 586 -11.70 -10.82 18.25
N PRO A 587 -11.38 -10.06 17.19
CA PRO A 587 -10.48 -10.50 16.12
C PRO A 587 -9.03 -10.75 16.59
N LEU A 588 -8.60 -10.09 17.67
CA LEU A 588 -7.19 -10.05 18.10
C LEU A 588 -6.85 -11.02 19.24
N LYS A 589 -7.82 -11.79 19.75
CA LYS A 589 -7.62 -12.69 20.90
C LYS A 589 -6.44 -13.66 20.76
N ARG A 590 -6.12 -14.08 19.53
CA ARG A 590 -5.00 -14.99 19.22
C ARG A 590 -3.67 -14.29 18.97
N ILE A 591 -3.68 -12.97 18.72
CA ILE A 591 -2.50 -12.19 18.29
C ILE A 591 -1.93 -11.38 19.47
N LEU A 592 -2.79 -10.87 20.36
CA LEU A 592 -2.39 -10.03 21.49
C LEU A 592 -1.48 -10.78 22.46
N GLY A 593 -0.31 -10.20 22.75
CA GLY A 593 0.66 -10.76 23.70
C GLY A 593 1.57 -11.87 23.15
N GLU A 594 1.37 -12.31 21.89
CA GLU A 594 2.22 -13.34 21.28
C GLU A 594 3.49 -12.73 20.67
N TYR A 595 4.64 -13.38 20.89
CA TYR A 595 5.93 -12.97 20.31
C TYR A 595 6.24 -13.80 19.05
N VAL A 596 6.08 -13.16 17.90
CA VAL A 596 6.26 -13.77 16.58
C VAL A 596 7.28 -13.00 15.74
N GLU A 597 7.64 -13.54 14.58
CA GLU A 597 8.39 -12.79 13.58
C GLU A 597 7.54 -11.65 13.01
N LEU A 598 8.18 -10.54 12.65
CA LEU A 598 7.50 -9.35 12.13
C LEU A 598 6.62 -9.69 10.91
N GLU A 599 7.12 -10.51 9.99
CA GLU A 599 6.39 -10.92 8.79
C GLU A 599 5.08 -11.66 9.13
N SER A 600 5.14 -12.56 10.11
CA SER A 600 3.97 -13.31 10.56
C SER A 600 2.95 -12.40 11.24
N LEU A 601 3.42 -11.42 12.05
CA LEU A 601 2.54 -10.44 12.69
C LEU A 601 1.81 -9.58 11.65
N ILE A 602 2.51 -9.12 10.62
CA ILE A 602 1.94 -8.31 9.53
C ILE A 602 0.85 -9.12 8.81
N GLU A 603 1.12 -10.38 8.46
CA GLU A 603 0.13 -11.24 7.80
C GLU A 603 -1.11 -11.46 8.66
N GLN A 604 -0.94 -11.76 9.95
CA GLN A 604 -2.04 -11.96 10.88
C GLN A 604 -2.91 -10.71 11.02
N LEU A 605 -2.29 -9.53 11.18
CA LEU A 605 -3.02 -8.25 11.29
C LEU A 605 -3.75 -7.90 9.99
N GLN A 606 -3.12 -8.15 8.84
CA GLN A 606 -3.76 -7.96 7.53
C GLN A 606 -4.94 -8.91 7.29
N GLN A 607 -4.89 -10.14 7.79
CA GLN A 607 -5.99 -11.12 7.66
C GLN A 607 -7.22 -10.75 8.50
N VAL A 608 -7.03 -10.11 9.65
CA VAL A 608 -8.13 -9.61 10.48
C VAL A 608 -8.62 -8.22 10.05
N GLY A 609 -8.13 -7.67 8.94
CA GLY A 609 -8.55 -6.38 8.40
C GLY A 609 -7.92 -5.15 9.06
N CYS A 610 -6.86 -5.32 9.85
CA CYS A 610 -6.10 -4.22 10.45
C CYS A 610 -4.76 -4.03 9.72
N ASP A 611 -4.76 -3.27 8.62
CA ASP A 611 -3.55 -3.00 7.84
C ASP A 611 -2.84 -1.71 8.32
N LEU A 612 -1.89 -1.88 9.24
CA LEU A 612 -1.01 -0.79 9.74
C LEU A 612 0.35 -0.75 9.04
N PHE A 613 0.51 -1.52 7.95
CA PHE A 613 1.80 -1.72 7.27
C PHE A 613 1.68 -1.38 5.78
N PRO A 614 1.63 -0.08 5.44
CA PRO A 614 1.44 0.35 4.07
C PRO A 614 2.54 -0.16 3.14
N GLU A 615 2.14 -0.59 1.95
CA GLU A 615 3.07 -0.95 0.88
C GLU A 615 3.60 0.32 0.17
N ARG A 616 4.65 0.17 -0.64
CA ARG A 616 5.39 1.30 -1.24
C ARG A 616 4.51 2.26 -2.06
N ASP A 617 3.46 1.74 -2.69
CA ASP A 617 2.52 2.48 -3.53
C ASP A 617 1.34 3.09 -2.76
N ALA A 618 1.22 2.86 -1.44
CA ALA A 618 0.12 3.40 -0.63
C ALA A 618 0.01 4.93 -0.74
N ALA A 619 1.15 5.64 -0.81
CA ALA A 619 1.20 7.10 -0.97
C ALA A 619 0.57 7.59 -2.29
N SER A 620 0.45 6.74 -3.32
CA SER A 620 -0.24 7.07 -4.57
C SER A 620 -1.76 7.05 -4.42
N TYR A 621 -2.31 6.42 -3.38
CA TYR A 621 -3.75 6.32 -3.14
C TYR A 621 -4.27 7.24 -2.04
N LEU A 622 -3.37 7.72 -1.17
CA LEU A 622 -3.66 8.66 -0.09
C LEU A 622 -3.52 10.11 -0.58
N LYS A 623 -4.46 10.96 -0.16
CA LYS A 623 -4.43 12.41 -0.43
C LYS A 623 -3.77 13.15 0.73
N GLY A 624 -3.07 14.25 0.43
CA GLY A 624 -2.49 15.13 1.45
C GLY A 624 -1.20 14.65 2.13
N LEU A 625 -0.68 13.47 1.78
CA LEU A 625 0.60 12.99 2.31
C LEU A 625 1.81 13.65 1.62
N SER A 626 2.77 14.10 2.43
CA SER A 626 4.10 14.51 1.96
C SER A 626 5.07 13.33 1.97
N ILE A 627 5.35 12.81 0.77
CA ILE A 627 6.36 11.75 0.59
C ILE A 627 7.72 12.32 0.99
N LYS A 628 8.51 11.53 1.72
CA LYS A 628 9.87 11.88 2.17
C LYS A 628 10.95 11.21 1.34
N HIS A 629 12.15 11.77 1.37
CA HIS A 629 13.28 11.30 0.58
C HIS A 629 13.65 9.87 0.98
N PRO A 630 13.47 8.86 0.11
CA PRO A 630 13.52 7.44 0.51
C PRO A 630 14.83 7.03 1.17
N ILE A 631 15.96 7.55 0.67
CA ILE A 631 17.30 7.25 1.20
C ILE A 631 17.51 7.89 2.57
N ALA A 632 17.03 9.12 2.77
CA ALA A 632 17.22 9.82 4.05
C ALA A 632 16.31 9.22 5.12
N GLU A 633 15.07 8.87 4.75
CA GLU A 633 14.14 8.17 5.62
C GLU A 633 14.65 6.76 5.97
N LYS A 634 15.23 6.01 5.02
CA LYS A 634 15.87 4.71 5.29
C LYS A 634 17.03 4.84 6.28
N HIS A 635 17.97 5.75 6.02
CA HIS A 635 19.13 6.00 6.91
C HIS A 635 18.71 6.48 8.30
N LEU A 636 17.68 7.34 8.37
CA LEU A 636 17.14 7.81 9.64
C LEU A 636 16.55 6.67 10.46
N ARG A 637 15.80 5.74 9.84
CA ARG A 637 15.27 4.54 10.52
C ARG A 637 16.39 3.65 11.07
N GLU A 638 17.45 3.44 10.30
CA GLU A 638 18.65 2.70 10.73
C GLU A 638 19.32 3.39 11.94
N CYS A 639 19.46 4.72 11.90
CA CYS A 639 20.01 5.49 13.02
C CYS A 639 19.09 5.44 14.27
N MET A 640 17.77 5.59 14.11
CA MET A 640 16.81 5.48 15.20
C MET A 640 16.86 4.10 15.85
N ALA A 641 17.07 3.04 15.07
CA ALA A 641 17.20 1.69 15.58
C ALA A 641 18.48 1.49 16.42
N LEU A 642 19.62 2.05 16.00
CA LEU A 642 20.86 2.07 16.81
C LEU A 642 20.65 2.78 18.16
N LEU A 643 19.80 3.81 18.17
CA LEU A 643 19.53 4.64 19.35
C LEU A 643 18.32 4.17 20.18
N SER A 644 17.63 3.11 19.76
CA SER A 644 16.32 2.68 20.29
C SER A 644 16.30 2.32 21.78
N THR A 645 17.45 2.00 22.36
CA THR A 645 17.60 1.68 23.80
C THR A 645 17.90 2.89 24.67
N SER A 646 18.13 4.06 24.08
CA SER A 646 18.69 5.23 24.79
C SER A 646 17.98 6.55 24.50
N TYR A 647 17.23 6.62 23.39
CA TYR A 647 16.44 7.78 22.99
C TYR A 647 14.96 7.42 22.83
N VAL A 648 14.09 8.40 23.12
CA VAL A 648 12.70 8.41 22.69
C VAL A 648 12.60 9.23 21.41
N PHE A 649 11.89 8.72 20.41
CA PHE A 649 11.53 9.44 19.20
C PHE A 649 10.01 9.55 19.09
N SER A 650 9.52 10.69 18.61
CA SER A 650 8.08 10.90 18.46
C SER A 650 7.76 11.69 17.19
N TRP A 651 6.51 11.55 16.76
CA TRP A 651 5.91 12.36 15.71
C TRP A 651 6.03 13.86 16.01
N SER A 652 6.12 14.66 14.94
CA SER A 652 6.07 16.12 14.98
C SER A 652 5.08 16.65 13.95
N ARG A 653 4.23 17.62 14.34
CA ARG A 653 3.22 18.20 13.44
C ARG A 653 3.82 18.95 12.26
N TRP A 654 5.07 19.37 12.39
CA TRP A 654 5.78 20.12 11.36
C TRP A 654 6.12 19.26 10.15
N ASN A 655 6.30 17.95 10.35
CA ASN A 655 6.78 17.02 9.32
C ASN A 655 5.89 17.00 8.08
N ALA A 656 4.56 16.99 8.25
CA ALA A 656 3.63 16.92 7.14
C ALA A 656 3.71 18.14 6.20
N SER A 657 4.01 19.32 6.75
CA SER A 657 4.17 20.57 5.99
C SER A 657 5.55 20.72 5.29
N ARG A 658 6.52 19.87 5.63
CA ARG A 658 7.89 19.98 5.12
C ARG A 658 8.05 19.37 3.74
N ASP A 659 9.10 19.82 3.05
CA ASP A 659 9.40 19.38 1.69
C ASP A 659 9.81 17.89 1.62
N PHE A 660 10.11 17.43 0.40
CA PHE A 660 10.52 16.05 0.14
C PHE A 660 11.83 15.66 0.84
N ARG A 661 12.78 16.59 1.01
CA ARG A 661 14.11 16.34 1.59
C ARG A 661 14.16 16.60 3.10
N GLU A 662 13.17 17.25 3.66
CA GLU A 662 13.10 17.63 5.06
C GLU A 662 12.19 16.68 5.85
N ILE A 663 12.79 16.02 6.82
CA ILE A 663 12.12 15.17 7.79
C ILE A 663 12.24 15.84 9.15
N VAL A 664 11.11 16.03 9.82
CA VAL A 664 11.07 16.61 11.17
C VAL A 664 10.55 15.58 12.15
N VAL A 665 11.31 15.32 13.20
CA VAL A 665 10.95 14.38 14.26
C VAL A 665 11.30 14.95 15.61
N GLN A 666 10.61 14.50 16.64
CA GLN A 666 11.00 14.78 18.01
C GLN A 666 11.97 13.72 18.52
N PHE A 667 12.88 14.14 19.39
CA PHE A 667 13.70 13.22 20.13
C PHE A 667 14.01 13.70 21.55
N LYS A 668 14.32 12.74 22.42
CA LYS A 668 14.70 13.00 23.81
C LYS A 668 15.64 11.91 24.31
N GLU A 669 16.74 12.32 24.93
CA GLU A 669 17.65 11.39 25.62
C GLU A 669 17.00 10.89 26.93
N VAL A 670 17.09 9.59 27.20
CA VAL A 670 16.47 8.98 28.39
C VAL A 670 17.42 8.94 29.59
N HIS A 671 18.73 8.98 29.36
CA HIS A 671 19.74 8.74 30.40
C HIS A 671 20.70 9.92 30.60
N GLY A 672 21.23 10.01 31.82
CA GLY A 672 22.27 10.98 32.17
C GLY A 672 21.77 12.29 32.77
N CYS A 673 22.71 13.18 33.09
CA CYS A 673 22.42 14.49 33.68
C CYS A 673 21.73 15.44 32.69
N LEU A 674 22.05 15.31 31.39
CA LEU A 674 21.44 16.07 30.30
C LEU A 674 19.94 15.73 30.16
N ALA A 675 19.58 14.44 30.23
CA ALA A 675 18.18 14.00 30.26
C ALA A 675 17.37 14.58 31.44
N LYS A 676 18.00 14.82 32.61
CA LYS A 676 17.34 15.45 33.77
C LYS A 676 17.14 16.96 33.59
N GLN A 677 18.00 17.62 32.81
CA GLN A 677 17.91 19.04 32.48
C GLN A 677 16.93 19.29 31.33
N GLN A 678 16.84 18.37 30.36
CA GLN A 678 15.92 18.43 29.22
C GLN A 678 14.52 17.93 29.60
N ARG A 679 13.69 18.85 30.09
CA ARG A 679 12.29 18.54 30.45
C ARG A 679 11.40 18.26 29.24
N ALA A 680 11.64 18.94 28.11
CA ALA A 680 10.84 18.86 26.88
C ALA A 680 11.54 18.08 25.77
N ASN A 681 10.76 17.55 24.81
CA ASN A 681 11.28 16.95 23.59
C ASN A 681 11.90 18.03 22.70
N LEU A 682 13.07 17.74 22.14
CA LEU A 682 13.72 18.61 21.16
C LEU A 682 13.24 18.26 19.75
N THR A 683 13.20 19.25 18.87
CA THR A 683 12.85 19.05 17.45
C THR A 683 14.11 18.88 16.61
N LEU A 684 14.16 17.81 15.81
CA LEU A 684 15.21 17.53 14.84
C LEU A 684 14.75 17.86 13.43
N LEU A 685 15.63 18.48 12.65
CA LEU A 685 15.54 18.59 11.21
C LEU A 685 16.59 17.68 10.58
N VAL A 686 16.12 16.67 9.85
CA VAL A 686 16.93 15.67 9.16
C VAL A 686 16.77 15.87 7.66
N THR A 687 17.89 16.00 6.96
CA THR A 687 17.95 16.10 5.49
C THR A 687 19.00 15.12 4.95
N PRO A 688 19.02 14.80 3.64
CA PRO A 688 20.12 14.04 3.04
C PRO A 688 21.50 14.69 3.23
N SER A 689 21.53 15.99 3.56
CA SER A 689 22.74 16.79 3.67
C SER A 689 23.24 16.99 5.11
N ARG A 690 22.34 17.07 6.08
CA ARG A 690 22.70 17.33 7.47
C ARG A 690 21.55 16.97 8.40
N THR A 691 21.90 16.71 9.67
CA THR A 691 20.96 16.57 10.78
C THR A 691 21.27 17.61 11.84
N MET A 692 20.24 18.29 12.34
CA MET A 692 20.41 19.32 13.37
C MET A 692 19.23 19.42 14.33
N ARG A 693 19.51 19.96 15.51
CA ARG A 693 18.50 20.44 16.46
C ARG A 693 18.06 21.83 16.02
N VAL A 694 16.76 22.08 15.94
CA VAL A 694 16.21 23.38 15.52
C VAL A 694 15.61 24.13 16.71
N ARG A 695 15.57 25.47 16.62
CA ARG A 695 14.89 26.34 17.58
C ARG A 695 13.37 26.34 17.36
N CYS A 696 12.79 25.15 17.39
CA CYS A 696 11.37 24.94 17.19
C CYS A 696 10.87 23.93 18.23
N THR A 697 9.63 24.12 18.63
CA THR A 697 8.87 23.20 19.51
C THR A 697 7.47 23.03 18.93
N GLU A 698 6.72 22.02 19.36
CA GLU A 698 5.34 21.82 18.88
C GLU A 698 4.39 22.97 19.20
N VAL A 699 4.68 23.76 20.23
CA VAL A 699 3.84 24.90 20.60
C VAL A 699 4.23 26.20 19.89
N SER A 700 5.27 26.16 19.04
CA SER A 700 5.74 27.34 18.33
C SER A 700 4.71 27.78 17.28
N PRO A 701 4.49 29.10 17.07
CA PRO A 701 3.51 29.55 16.08
C PRO A 701 3.92 29.16 14.65
N GLU A 702 5.22 29.21 14.36
CA GLU A 702 5.80 28.93 13.06
C GLU A 702 7.04 28.02 13.19
N PHE A 703 7.37 27.33 12.10
CA PHE A 703 8.55 26.48 12.05
C PHE A 703 9.81 27.33 11.84
N SER A 704 10.81 27.13 12.70
CA SER A 704 12.15 27.69 12.53
C SER A 704 13.13 26.61 12.10
N ASP A 705 13.87 26.87 11.03
CA ASP A 705 14.99 26.06 10.52
C ASP A 705 16.35 26.50 11.09
N LEU A 706 16.35 27.48 12.01
CA LEU A 706 17.56 27.96 12.66
C LEU A 706 18.08 26.92 13.67
N PRO A 707 19.40 26.74 13.75
CA PRO A 707 20.00 25.82 14.70
C PRO A 707 19.66 26.23 16.14
N TYR A 708 19.55 25.23 17.00
CA TYR A 708 19.38 25.42 18.43
C TYR A 708 20.65 26.06 19.03
N ASP A 709 20.49 27.16 19.76
CA ASP A 709 21.62 27.89 20.37
C ASP A 709 22.10 27.18 21.65
N ASP A 710 22.98 26.20 21.50
CA ASP A 710 23.89 25.83 22.59
C ASP A 710 25.17 26.64 22.41
N GLN A 711 25.60 27.38 23.45
CA GLN A 711 26.76 28.30 23.45
C GLN A 711 28.10 27.64 23.05
N GLN A 712 28.14 26.32 22.84
CA GLN A 712 29.31 25.52 22.44
C GLN A 712 29.17 24.76 21.11
N ASP A 713 27.95 24.59 20.55
CA ASP A 713 27.67 23.68 19.42
C ASP A 713 27.18 24.39 18.13
N SER A 714 27.00 25.71 18.13
CA SER A 714 26.37 26.44 17.01
C SER A 714 27.15 26.38 15.68
N THR A 715 28.39 25.88 15.68
CA THR A 715 29.27 25.73 14.52
C THR A 715 29.52 24.27 14.10
N MET A 716 29.00 23.29 14.84
CA MET A 716 29.27 21.88 14.56
C MET A 716 28.35 21.31 13.48
N PHE A 717 28.95 20.65 12.49
CA PHE A 717 28.23 19.98 11.41
C PHE A 717 28.04 18.50 11.74
N TYR A 718 26.80 18.01 11.58
CA TYR A 718 26.46 16.59 11.71
C TYR A 718 25.79 16.09 10.44
N ALA A 719 26.35 15.03 9.86
CA ALA A 719 25.84 14.42 8.64
C ALA A 719 24.53 13.67 8.88
N ASP A 720 24.42 12.98 10.01
CA ASP A 720 23.27 12.14 10.35
C ASP A 720 22.94 12.19 11.87
N LEU A 721 21.86 11.49 12.24
CA LEU A 721 21.37 11.39 13.61
C LEU A 721 22.35 10.65 14.54
N HIS A 722 23.02 9.60 14.04
CA HIS A 722 23.95 8.83 14.85
C HIS A 722 25.14 9.71 15.29
N GLN A 723 25.70 10.51 14.39
CA GLN A 723 26.81 11.41 14.67
C GLN A 723 26.40 12.55 15.59
N LEU A 724 25.20 13.11 15.39
CA LEU A 724 24.64 14.09 16.31
C LEU A 724 24.50 13.52 17.73
N ALA A 725 23.95 12.31 17.86
CA ALA A 725 23.81 11.64 19.14
C ALA A 725 25.17 11.31 19.76
N PHE A 726 26.11 10.77 18.99
CA PHE A 726 27.45 10.41 19.47
C PHE A 726 28.19 11.60 20.11
N HIS A 727 28.08 12.80 19.53
CA HIS A 727 28.73 13.99 20.06
C HIS A 727 27.98 14.67 21.21
N THR A 728 26.64 14.62 21.22
CA THR A 728 25.81 15.34 22.21
C THR A 728 25.36 14.47 23.40
N ALA A 729 25.34 13.15 23.25
CA ALA A 729 24.88 12.21 24.27
C ALA A 729 25.78 12.18 25.52
N GLY A 730 25.16 11.95 26.68
CA GLY A 730 25.86 11.65 27.92
C GLY A 730 26.58 10.28 27.89
N ILE A 731 27.52 10.09 28.82
CA ILE A 731 28.37 8.88 28.89
C ILE A 731 27.55 7.59 28.96
N LYS A 732 26.47 7.56 29.76
CA LYS A 732 25.60 6.38 29.90
C LYS A 732 24.92 6.01 28.57
N THR A 733 24.43 7.02 27.84
CA THR A 733 23.77 6.85 26.54
C THR A 733 24.76 6.30 25.52
N ARG A 734 25.99 6.82 25.45
CA ARG A 734 27.03 6.30 24.55
C ARG A 734 27.35 4.81 24.80
N LEU A 735 27.46 4.40 26.06
CA LEU A 735 27.68 2.99 26.42
C LEU A 735 26.53 2.09 25.99
N LEU A 736 25.28 2.59 26.02
CA LEU A 736 24.11 1.83 25.57
C LEU A 736 24.05 1.72 24.05
N MET A 737 24.45 2.77 23.33
CA MET A 737 24.59 2.75 21.87
C MET A 737 25.59 1.67 21.42
N GLU A 738 26.71 1.50 22.13
CA GLU A 738 27.71 0.47 21.80
C GLU A 738 27.25 -0.96 22.11
N ARG A 739 26.35 -1.14 23.08
CA ARG A 739 25.90 -2.45 23.58
C ARG A 739 24.62 -2.96 22.93
N VAL A 740 24.03 -2.21 22.01
CA VAL A 740 22.75 -2.58 21.39
C VAL A 740 22.87 -3.90 20.60
N SER A 741 21.91 -4.81 20.79
CA SER A 741 21.87 -6.10 20.09
C SER A 741 21.66 -5.89 18.59
N SER A 742 22.45 -6.57 17.75
CA SER A 742 22.28 -6.52 16.28
C SER A 742 20.90 -7.04 15.84
N LYS A 743 20.32 -8.01 16.56
CA LYS A 743 18.96 -8.49 16.33
C LYS A 743 17.93 -7.39 16.56
N LEU A 744 18.04 -6.68 17.69
CA LEU A 744 17.11 -5.60 18.03
C LEU A 744 17.18 -4.45 17.00
N VAL A 745 18.39 -4.00 16.65
CA VAL A 745 18.59 -2.94 15.64
C VAL A 745 17.92 -3.32 14.32
N TRP A 746 18.11 -4.56 13.88
CA TRP A 746 17.52 -5.05 12.65
C TRP A 746 15.99 -5.09 12.70
N THR A 747 15.41 -5.69 13.75
CA THR A 747 13.96 -5.83 13.89
C THR A 747 13.27 -4.47 14.03
N VAL A 748 13.85 -3.53 14.78
CA VAL A 748 13.34 -2.15 14.89
C VAL A 748 13.42 -1.42 13.55
N THR A 749 14.54 -1.55 12.82
CA THR A 749 14.68 -0.97 11.48
C THR A 749 13.60 -1.49 10.54
N ARG A 750 13.33 -2.81 10.55
CA ARG A 750 12.28 -3.41 9.74
C ARG A 750 10.88 -2.98 10.18
N LEU A 751 10.60 -2.90 11.47
CA LEU A 751 9.30 -2.46 11.98
C LEU A 751 9.00 -1.02 11.55
N LEU A 752 9.95 -0.09 11.76
CA LEU A 752 9.84 1.29 11.28
C LEU A 752 9.73 1.35 9.75
N GLY A 753 10.44 0.45 9.05
CA GLY A 753 10.36 0.29 7.61
C GLY A 753 8.97 -0.12 7.10
N ARG A 754 8.37 -1.14 7.73
CA ARG A 754 7.08 -1.73 7.33
C ARG A 754 5.88 -0.87 7.69
N THR A 755 5.93 -0.21 8.84
CA THR A 755 4.92 0.79 9.25
C THR A 755 5.06 2.10 8.47
N ASN A 756 6.29 2.46 8.09
CA ASN A 756 6.63 3.73 7.45
C ASN A 756 6.09 4.97 8.21
N VAL A 757 6.12 4.94 9.55
CA VAL A 757 5.53 5.98 10.42
C VAL A 757 6.00 7.41 10.12
N ILE A 758 7.22 7.59 9.59
CA ILE A 758 7.78 8.90 9.26
C ILE A 758 7.06 9.51 8.04
N GLY A 759 6.93 8.77 6.94
CA GLY A 759 6.26 9.24 5.73
C GLY A 759 4.74 9.02 5.68
N MET A 760 4.19 8.20 6.58
CA MET A 760 2.76 7.85 6.62
C MET A 760 2.00 8.50 7.79
N SER A 761 2.55 9.58 8.37
CA SER A 761 1.88 10.39 9.39
C SER A 761 1.49 11.76 8.84
N SER A 762 0.33 12.25 9.26
CA SER A 762 -0.22 13.57 8.92
C SER A 762 0.17 14.66 9.91
#